data_AF-A0A6A3CU18-F1
#
_entry.id   AF-A0A6A3CU18-F1
#
_cell.length_a   1.000
_cell.length_b   1.000
_cell.length_c   1.000
_cell.angle_alpha   90.00
_cell.angle_beta   90.00
_cell.angle_gamma   90.00
#
_symmetry.space_group_name_H-M   'P 1'
#
loop_
_entity.id
_entity.type
_entity.pdbx_description
1 polymer ?
#
loop_
_entity_poly.entity_id
_entity_poly.type
_entity_poly.pdbx_seq_one_letter_code
_entity_poly.pdbx_strand_id
1 'polypeptide(L)'
;MISESLAAEHHSLSGYSSKVSDSEKNPDISNIEEVELSLRESSSLNYEEARALLGRIEYQKGNIEAALHVFGGIDIAAITPKMKITLSRRVERRKRRSHDYAPPQMSIHVVSLLLEAIFLKAKSLQHLHRFREAAQTCKVILDIVESSIPQGLPENFGADCKLNETLSAAVELLPELWKCSDSPREAISSYRRALFYQWNLDAETTARIQKQFAIFLLYYGGEAGPPDLRSQMDTSFVPRNNIEEAILLLMILLRKFSLKRIEWDPSILDHLSFALSLSGDLRALANQIEEMLPGVISRKERYHYIALCYYGAGEDLVALNLLRKLFSVEDPHCVPALLMASRICGEKPNLAEQGINFARRALESLDDKCSELEGTGNYLLGVAHTTNSKSAVSDFEKVARQSEALQALKRAGNITSMKDPNILYHLSLQNAEQRKLEAALYYAKSLLKLEGGSNIKGWLLLVRVLSAQKRFVDSETILDAALDQTGKWDQGELLHTKAKLQTAQGHLKDAVDTYTQLLGILHVQSKSFSSGKKLYKDRGCFSRSFEQEIWHDLAYLYISLSRWQDAEICLSKSKAISSFSAVRDHATGVLYERKGLLKEALNAFWSALDIDPDHAPSLISAADLLMQLGSQSDAVVRNLLMNALRVDRMNPSAWYNLGLLLKAENTPSSLEEAAECFQAAAILEDSAPAC
;
A
#
# COMPACT_ATOMS: atom_id res chain seq x y z
N MET A 1 19.84 10.46 -35.53
CA MET A 1 19.21 10.69 -36.85
C MET A 1 17.81 11.23 -36.57
N ILE A 2 17.71 12.52 -36.23
CA ILE A 2 17.30 13.67 -37.10
C ILE A 2 15.84 13.49 -37.52
N SER A 3 14.82 14.01 -36.83
CA SER A 3 14.39 15.41 -36.60
C SER A 3 13.75 16.10 -37.83
N GLU A 4 12.58 16.67 -37.54
CA GLU A 4 11.99 17.90 -38.10
C GLU A 4 11.01 17.87 -39.27
N SER A 5 10.06 18.77 -39.06
CA SER A 5 8.86 19.14 -39.80
C SER A 5 9.11 20.36 -40.70
N LEU A 6 8.11 20.59 -41.56
CA LEU A 6 7.61 21.87 -42.09
C LEU A 6 8.19 22.44 -43.40
N ALA A 7 7.25 22.60 -44.35
CA ALA A 7 7.06 23.71 -45.30
C ALA A 7 8.12 23.90 -46.41
N ALA A 8 7.83 24.34 -47.64
CA ALA A 8 6.65 24.79 -48.36
C ALA A 8 7.01 24.83 -49.87
N GLU A 9 6.05 25.30 -50.68
CA GLU A 9 6.18 25.86 -52.04
C GLU A 9 6.10 24.89 -53.23
N HIS A 10 5.49 25.22 -54.37
CA HIS A 10 4.33 26.04 -54.75
C HIS A 10 4.21 25.91 -56.29
N HIS A 11 2.97 25.93 -56.81
CA HIS A 11 2.57 26.29 -58.18
C HIS A 11 2.90 25.33 -59.35
N SER A 12 2.01 25.06 -60.30
CA SER A 12 1.12 25.99 -61.05
C SER A 12 0.01 25.20 -61.80
N LEU A 13 -1.27 25.63 -61.69
CA LEU A 13 -2.13 26.29 -62.72
C LEU A 13 -2.56 25.37 -63.88
N SER A 14 -3.78 25.37 -64.41
CA SER A 14 -5.08 26.04 -64.19
C SER A 14 -6.09 25.17 -64.97
N GLY A 15 -7.31 24.91 -64.51
CA GLY A 15 -8.45 25.80 -64.69
C GLY A 15 -9.47 25.16 -65.64
N TYR A 16 -10.62 24.74 -65.12
CA TYR A 16 -11.93 25.04 -65.70
C TYR A 16 -13.01 24.90 -64.62
N SER A 17 -13.76 25.98 -64.49
CA SER A 17 -14.93 26.13 -63.64
C SER A 17 -16.14 25.52 -64.34
N SER A 18 -16.95 24.76 -63.59
CA SER A 18 -18.40 24.71 -63.82
C SER A 18 -19.15 24.44 -62.50
N LYS A 19 -19.82 25.52 -62.09
CA LYS A 19 -21.05 25.63 -61.28
C LYS A 19 -21.70 24.34 -60.76
N VAL A 20 -21.90 24.37 -59.45
CA VAL A 20 -23.04 23.86 -58.67
C VAL A 20 -24.26 23.49 -59.52
N SER A 21 -24.62 22.21 -59.46
CA SER A 21 -25.98 21.72 -59.59
C SER A 21 -26.18 20.58 -58.60
N ASP A 22 -27.06 20.81 -57.62
CA ASP A 22 -27.66 19.77 -56.81
C ASP A 22 -28.19 18.64 -57.70
N SER A 23 -27.65 17.43 -57.54
CA SER A 23 -28.40 16.20 -57.80
C SER A 23 -27.75 15.03 -57.06
N GLU A 24 -28.35 14.71 -55.92
CA GLU A 24 -28.30 13.39 -55.29
C GLU A 24 -28.60 12.31 -56.34
N LYS A 25 -27.64 11.44 -56.66
CA LYS A 25 -27.90 10.13 -57.27
C LYS A 25 -26.91 9.09 -56.77
N ASN A 26 -27.45 8.17 -55.96
CA ASN A 26 -26.88 6.86 -55.58
C ASN A 26 -26.45 6.05 -56.82
N PRO A 27 -25.15 5.76 -57.03
CA PRO A 27 -24.72 4.87 -58.11
C PRO A 27 -24.55 3.40 -57.67
N ASP A 28 -24.38 3.11 -56.37
CA ASP A 28 -23.99 1.77 -55.91
C ASP A 28 -25.15 0.87 -55.46
N ILE A 29 -26.34 1.41 -55.19
CA ILE A 29 -27.48 0.63 -54.67
C ILE A 29 -28.05 -0.31 -55.74
N SER A 30 -28.13 0.15 -56.99
CA SER A 30 -28.68 -0.64 -58.12
C SER A 30 -27.85 -1.89 -58.41
N ASN A 31 -26.53 -1.81 -58.25
CA ASN A 31 -25.60 -2.90 -58.57
C ASN A 31 -25.67 -4.03 -57.52
N ILE A 32 -25.96 -3.67 -56.26
CA ILE A 32 -26.11 -4.63 -55.16
C ILE A 32 -27.40 -5.46 -55.32
N GLU A 33 -28.50 -4.82 -55.74
CA GLU A 33 -29.80 -5.48 -55.93
C GLU A 33 -29.79 -6.43 -57.15
N GLU A 34 -29.10 -6.07 -58.23
CA GLU A 34 -28.93 -6.94 -59.42
C GLU A 34 -28.07 -8.18 -59.10
N VAL A 35 -26.99 -8.03 -58.33
CA VAL A 35 -26.16 -9.14 -57.86
C VAL A 35 -26.93 -10.03 -56.86
N GLU A 36 -27.77 -9.44 -56.02
CA GLU A 36 -28.65 -10.17 -55.09
C GLU A 36 -29.68 -11.04 -55.83
N LEU A 37 -30.28 -10.52 -56.90
CA LEU A 37 -31.24 -11.26 -57.74
C LEU A 37 -30.57 -12.42 -58.48
N SER A 38 -29.39 -12.19 -59.08
CA SER A 38 -28.64 -13.23 -59.80
C SER A 38 -28.16 -14.38 -58.90
N LEU A 39 -27.81 -14.12 -57.64
CA LEU A 39 -27.46 -15.17 -56.66
C LEU A 39 -28.65 -16.04 -56.26
N ARG A 40 -29.85 -15.46 -56.21
CA ARG A 40 -31.09 -16.21 -55.92
C ARG A 40 -31.51 -17.09 -57.08
N GLU A 41 -31.44 -16.55 -58.29
CA GLU A 41 -31.82 -17.24 -59.52
C GLU A 41 -30.86 -18.37 -59.88
N SER A 42 -29.56 -18.21 -59.59
CA SER A 42 -28.53 -19.21 -59.91
C SER A 42 -28.42 -20.36 -58.90
N SER A 43 -28.79 -20.14 -57.63
CA SER A 43 -28.35 -21.04 -56.54
C SER A 43 -29.47 -21.50 -55.58
N SER A 44 -30.74 -21.18 -55.82
CA SER A 44 -31.88 -21.55 -54.93
C SER A 44 -31.68 -21.14 -53.46
N LEU A 45 -31.01 -20.02 -53.22
CA LEU A 45 -30.71 -19.49 -51.88
C LEU A 45 -31.88 -18.65 -51.36
N ASN A 46 -32.11 -18.70 -50.04
CA ASN A 46 -33.09 -17.83 -49.39
C ASN A 46 -32.67 -16.35 -49.43
N TYR A 47 -33.64 -15.44 -49.28
CA TYR A 47 -33.43 -13.98 -49.29
C TYR A 47 -32.26 -13.57 -48.39
N GLU A 48 -32.26 -14.10 -47.17
CA GLU A 48 -31.34 -13.78 -46.11
C GLU A 48 -29.95 -14.41 -46.31
N GLU A 49 -29.88 -15.58 -46.96
CA GLU A 49 -28.63 -16.28 -47.28
C GLU A 49 -27.86 -15.56 -48.38
N ALA A 50 -28.55 -15.10 -49.43
CA ALA A 50 -27.95 -14.33 -50.52
C ALA A 50 -27.33 -13.03 -50.02
N ARG A 51 -28.02 -12.30 -49.13
CA ARG A 51 -27.48 -11.08 -48.49
C ARG A 51 -26.32 -11.36 -47.55
N ALA A 52 -26.38 -12.44 -46.76
CA ALA A 52 -25.28 -12.82 -45.88
C ALA A 52 -23.98 -13.10 -46.66
N LEU A 53 -24.07 -13.80 -47.80
CA LEU A 53 -22.93 -14.07 -48.68
C LEU A 53 -22.42 -12.81 -49.39
N LEU A 54 -23.34 -11.98 -49.92
CA LEU A 54 -22.97 -10.73 -50.59
C LEU A 54 -22.27 -9.75 -49.63
N GLY A 55 -22.80 -9.59 -48.41
CA GLY A 55 -22.18 -8.75 -47.39
C GLY A 55 -20.80 -9.25 -46.97
N ARG A 56 -20.60 -10.58 -46.91
CA ARG A 56 -19.28 -11.16 -46.64
C ARG A 56 -18.28 -10.87 -47.75
N ILE A 57 -18.69 -10.94 -49.02
CA ILE A 57 -17.84 -10.62 -50.17
C ILE A 57 -17.43 -9.14 -50.14
N GLU A 58 -18.39 -8.23 -49.92
CA GLU A 58 -18.10 -6.79 -49.85
C GLU A 58 -17.20 -6.43 -48.65
N TYR A 59 -17.40 -7.09 -47.50
CA TYR A 59 -16.50 -6.94 -46.35
C TYR A 59 -15.07 -7.39 -46.68
N GLN A 60 -14.90 -8.51 -47.38
CA GLN A 60 -13.59 -9.02 -47.80
C GLN A 60 -12.90 -8.12 -48.84
N LYS A 61 -13.67 -7.42 -49.67
CA LYS A 61 -13.15 -6.41 -50.62
C LYS A 61 -12.71 -5.10 -49.94
N GLY A 62 -13.04 -4.91 -48.66
CA GLY A 62 -12.73 -3.69 -47.90
C GLY A 62 -13.79 -2.59 -48.02
N ASN A 63 -14.93 -2.86 -48.67
CA ASN A 63 -16.03 -1.91 -48.83
C ASN A 63 -16.94 -1.93 -47.58
N ILE A 64 -16.47 -1.35 -46.48
CA ILE A 64 -17.10 -1.48 -45.15
C ILE A 64 -18.52 -0.89 -45.11
N GLU A 65 -18.75 0.26 -45.77
CA GLU A 65 -20.06 0.93 -45.82
C GLU A 65 -21.08 0.15 -46.66
N ALA A 66 -20.67 -0.35 -47.82
CA ALA A 66 -21.50 -1.20 -48.67
C ALA A 66 -21.86 -2.51 -47.97
N ALA A 67 -20.89 -3.14 -47.29
CA ALA A 67 -21.14 -4.33 -46.47
C ALA A 67 -22.14 -4.05 -45.34
N LEU A 68 -22.01 -2.91 -44.64
CA LEU A 68 -22.96 -2.51 -43.61
C LEU A 68 -24.37 -2.29 -44.16
N HIS A 69 -24.50 -1.69 -45.35
CA HIS A 69 -25.78 -1.50 -46.03
C HIS A 69 -26.44 -2.86 -46.36
N VAL A 70 -25.67 -3.80 -46.93
CA VAL A 70 -26.14 -5.16 -47.24
C VAL A 70 -26.57 -5.90 -45.97
N PHE A 71 -25.78 -5.84 -44.89
CA PHE A 71 -26.15 -6.43 -43.60
C PHE A 71 -27.29 -5.69 -42.88
N GLY A 72 -27.49 -4.40 -43.19
CA GLY A 72 -28.63 -3.60 -42.73
C GLY A 72 -29.96 -4.14 -43.24
N GLY A 73 -29.94 -4.71 -44.45
CA GLY A 73 -31.09 -5.31 -45.11
C GLY A 73 -31.52 -6.69 -44.63
N ILE A 74 -30.85 -7.27 -43.62
CA ILE A 74 -31.24 -8.54 -43.01
C ILE A 74 -32.13 -8.24 -41.78
N ASP A 75 -33.38 -8.68 -41.81
CA ASP A 75 -34.31 -8.53 -40.67
C ASP A 75 -33.98 -9.55 -39.56
N ILE A 76 -33.06 -9.16 -38.68
CA ILE A 76 -32.60 -9.97 -37.55
C ILE A 76 -33.78 -10.36 -36.63
N ALA A 77 -34.79 -9.50 -36.46
CA ALA A 77 -35.91 -9.75 -35.57
C ALA A 77 -36.84 -10.86 -36.12
N ALA A 78 -37.12 -10.87 -37.42
CA ALA A 78 -37.93 -11.89 -38.07
C ALA A 78 -37.26 -13.28 -38.09
N ILE A 79 -35.93 -13.33 -38.20
CA ILE A 79 -35.17 -14.57 -38.35
C ILE A 79 -34.82 -15.20 -36.98
N THR A 80 -34.68 -14.38 -35.93
CA THR A 80 -34.28 -14.81 -34.58
C THR A 80 -35.11 -15.99 -34.02
N PRO A 81 -36.45 -16.00 -34.04
CA PRO A 81 -37.25 -17.13 -33.54
C PRO A 81 -36.96 -18.43 -34.30
N LYS A 82 -36.78 -18.35 -35.63
CA LYS A 82 -36.49 -19.51 -36.48
C LYS A 82 -35.10 -20.11 -36.19
N MET A 83 -34.11 -19.26 -35.92
CA MET A 83 -32.78 -19.70 -35.47
C MET A 83 -32.86 -20.43 -34.13
N LYS A 84 -33.60 -19.86 -33.15
CA LYS A 84 -33.71 -20.45 -31.80
C LYS A 84 -34.29 -21.87 -31.83
N ILE A 85 -35.37 -22.07 -32.59
CA ILE A 85 -36.01 -23.38 -32.77
C ILE A 85 -35.04 -24.40 -33.39
N THR A 86 -34.22 -23.95 -34.36
CA THR A 86 -33.26 -24.83 -35.05
C THR A 86 -32.11 -25.24 -34.12
N LEU A 87 -31.61 -24.32 -33.29
CA LEU A 87 -30.57 -24.58 -32.31
C LEU A 87 -31.05 -25.50 -31.17
N SER A 88 -32.24 -25.25 -30.61
CA SER A 88 -32.79 -26.07 -29.52
C SER A 88 -33.08 -27.51 -29.95
N ARG A 89 -33.68 -27.71 -31.13
CA ARG A 89 -33.94 -29.05 -31.69
C ARG A 89 -32.67 -29.86 -31.93
N ARG A 90 -31.55 -29.21 -32.29
CA ARG A 90 -30.26 -29.91 -32.51
C ARG A 90 -29.72 -30.49 -31.20
N VAL A 91 -29.92 -29.79 -30.08
CA VAL A 91 -29.55 -30.28 -28.74
C VAL A 91 -30.48 -31.42 -28.30
N GLU A 92 -31.79 -31.31 -28.55
CA GLU A 92 -32.77 -32.37 -28.22
C GLU A 92 -32.56 -33.67 -29.01
N ARG A 93 -32.25 -33.58 -30.30
CA ARG A 93 -31.92 -34.76 -31.14
C ARG A 93 -30.71 -35.55 -30.65
N ARG A 94 -29.76 -34.89 -29.96
CA ARG A 94 -28.63 -35.59 -29.29
C ARG A 94 -29.05 -36.24 -27.97
N LYS A 95 -30.03 -35.68 -27.24
CA LYS A 95 -30.52 -36.21 -25.95
C LYS A 95 -31.58 -37.31 -26.08
N ARG A 96 -32.41 -37.27 -27.13
CA ARG A 96 -33.47 -38.27 -27.38
C ARG A 96 -33.36 -38.78 -28.82
N ARG A 97 -32.94 -40.04 -28.98
CA ARG A 97 -33.12 -40.78 -30.25
C ARG A 97 -34.58 -41.20 -30.38
N SER A 98 -35.49 -40.26 -30.63
CA SER A 98 -36.89 -40.57 -30.96
C SER A 98 -37.34 -39.78 -32.17
N HIS A 99 -38.00 -40.47 -33.09
CA HIS A 99 -38.42 -40.01 -34.40
C HIS A 99 -39.52 -38.95 -34.30
N ASP A 100 -39.22 -37.71 -34.68
CA ASP A 100 -40.21 -36.71 -35.09
C ASP A 100 -39.85 -36.18 -36.49
N TYR A 101 -40.70 -36.51 -37.46
CA TYR A 101 -40.56 -36.22 -38.90
C TYR A 101 -41.08 -34.82 -39.27
N ALA A 102 -40.59 -33.76 -38.62
CA ALA A 102 -40.72 -32.40 -39.12
C ALA A 102 -39.34 -31.90 -39.59
N PRO A 103 -39.14 -31.61 -40.90
CA PRO A 103 -37.86 -31.08 -41.37
C PRO A 103 -37.61 -29.72 -40.70
N PRO A 104 -36.36 -29.44 -40.27
CA PRO A 104 -36.03 -28.13 -39.72
C PRO A 104 -36.27 -27.07 -40.81
N GLN A 105 -36.91 -25.94 -40.45
CA GLN A 105 -37.19 -24.86 -41.39
C GLN A 105 -35.92 -24.18 -41.93
N MET A 106 -34.78 -24.33 -41.24
CA MET A 106 -33.46 -23.90 -41.70
C MET A 106 -32.39 -24.95 -41.36
N SER A 107 -31.35 -25.06 -42.18
CA SER A 107 -30.19 -25.90 -41.88
C SER A 107 -29.26 -25.21 -40.87
N ILE A 108 -28.44 -25.98 -40.16
CA ILE A 108 -27.45 -25.42 -39.23
C ILE A 108 -26.39 -24.55 -39.92
N HIS A 109 -26.07 -24.85 -41.19
CA HIS A 109 -25.13 -24.07 -42.00
C HIS A 109 -25.69 -22.68 -42.28
N VAL A 110 -27.00 -22.58 -42.51
CA VAL A 110 -27.70 -21.31 -42.70
C VAL A 110 -27.69 -20.48 -41.41
N VAL A 111 -27.95 -21.11 -40.26
CA VAL A 111 -27.83 -20.43 -38.96
C VAL A 111 -26.39 -19.95 -38.71
N SER A 112 -25.39 -20.79 -39.02
CA SER A 112 -23.97 -20.42 -38.91
C SER A 112 -23.61 -19.23 -39.80
N LEU A 113 -24.08 -19.24 -41.05
CA LEU A 113 -23.84 -18.17 -42.03
C LEU A 113 -24.51 -16.85 -41.61
N LEU A 114 -25.73 -16.91 -41.11
CA LEU A 114 -26.46 -15.73 -40.67
C LEU A 114 -25.87 -15.15 -39.38
N LEU A 115 -25.41 -15.98 -38.43
CA LEU A 115 -24.67 -15.49 -37.26
C LEU A 115 -23.31 -14.89 -37.65
N GLU A 116 -22.61 -15.47 -38.64
CA GLU A 116 -21.40 -14.88 -39.22
C GLU A 116 -21.70 -13.51 -39.84
N ALA A 117 -22.81 -13.36 -40.58
CA ALA A 117 -23.22 -12.09 -41.15
C ALA A 117 -23.55 -11.02 -40.09
N ILE A 118 -24.26 -11.40 -39.01
CA ILE A 118 -24.51 -10.49 -37.88
C ILE A 118 -23.20 -10.09 -37.19
N PHE A 119 -22.23 -11.01 -37.08
CA PHE A 119 -20.92 -10.72 -36.52
C PHE A 119 -20.10 -9.77 -37.40
N LEU A 120 -20.09 -9.99 -38.72
CA LEU A 120 -19.45 -9.09 -39.68
C LEU A 120 -20.11 -7.70 -39.69
N LYS A 121 -21.44 -7.61 -39.52
CA LYS A 121 -22.14 -6.35 -39.31
C LYS A 121 -21.61 -5.61 -38.07
N ALA A 122 -21.42 -6.30 -36.96
CA ALA A 122 -20.84 -5.71 -35.75
C ALA A 122 -19.39 -5.22 -35.98
N LYS A 123 -18.57 -5.98 -36.72
CA LYS A 123 -17.22 -5.55 -37.13
C LYS A 123 -17.23 -4.33 -38.05
N SER A 124 -18.12 -4.27 -39.03
CA SER A 124 -18.27 -3.09 -39.89
C SER A 124 -18.63 -1.85 -39.05
N LEU A 125 -19.55 -1.98 -38.09
CA LEU A 125 -19.90 -0.89 -37.17
C LEU A 125 -18.72 -0.47 -36.28
N GLN A 126 -17.89 -1.44 -35.84
CA GLN A 126 -16.67 -1.17 -35.09
C GLN A 126 -15.66 -0.37 -35.93
N HIS A 127 -15.46 -0.73 -37.20
CA HIS A 127 -14.57 0.00 -38.12
C HIS A 127 -15.05 1.42 -38.38
N LEU A 128 -16.36 1.67 -38.32
CA LEU A 128 -16.97 3.01 -38.44
C LEU A 128 -17.07 3.76 -37.09
N HIS A 129 -16.41 3.27 -36.03
CA HIS A 129 -16.44 3.86 -34.68
C HIS A 129 -17.82 3.95 -34.02
N ARG A 130 -18.83 3.20 -34.50
CA ARG A 130 -20.18 3.11 -33.91
C ARG A 130 -20.24 2.00 -32.85
N PHE A 131 -19.41 2.14 -31.81
CA PHE A 131 -19.15 1.07 -30.83
C PHE A 131 -20.40 0.58 -30.08
N ARG A 132 -21.31 1.49 -29.70
CA ARG A 132 -22.54 1.12 -28.97
C ARG A 132 -23.45 0.22 -29.79
N GLU A 133 -23.62 0.52 -31.08
CA GLU A 133 -24.44 -0.27 -31.99
C GLU A 133 -23.77 -1.59 -32.36
N ALA A 134 -22.44 -1.57 -32.53
CA ALA A 134 -21.65 -2.78 -32.71
C ALA A 134 -21.82 -3.73 -31.52
N ALA A 135 -21.75 -3.21 -30.29
CA ALA A 135 -21.91 -3.98 -29.06
C ALA A 135 -23.33 -4.57 -28.94
N GLN A 136 -24.37 -3.79 -29.25
CA GLN A 136 -25.75 -4.28 -29.29
C GLN A 136 -25.94 -5.38 -30.33
N THR A 137 -25.37 -5.21 -31.53
CA THR A 137 -25.44 -6.22 -32.60
C THR A 137 -24.74 -7.51 -32.20
N CYS A 138 -23.55 -7.42 -31.57
CA CYS A 138 -22.81 -8.56 -31.07
C CYS A 138 -23.53 -9.26 -29.89
N LYS A 139 -24.16 -8.49 -29.00
CA LYS A 139 -24.96 -9.01 -27.89
C LYS A 139 -26.12 -9.89 -28.37
N VAL A 140 -26.79 -9.51 -29.47
CA VAL A 140 -27.89 -10.29 -30.06
C VAL A 140 -27.45 -11.70 -30.45
N ILE A 141 -26.24 -11.86 -30.98
CA ILE A 141 -25.67 -13.18 -31.33
C ILE A 141 -25.66 -14.10 -30.09
N LEU A 142 -25.10 -13.59 -29.00
CA LEU A 142 -24.99 -14.35 -27.76
C LEU A 142 -26.37 -14.62 -27.13
N ASP A 143 -27.29 -13.64 -27.16
CA ASP A 143 -28.65 -13.77 -26.63
C ASP A 143 -29.46 -14.86 -27.38
N ILE A 144 -29.26 -14.98 -28.70
CA ILE A 144 -29.87 -16.04 -29.52
C ILE A 144 -29.40 -17.41 -29.04
N VAL A 145 -28.09 -17.60 -28.83
CA VAL A 145 -27.53 -18.90 -28.44
C VAL A 145 -27.92 -19.27 -27.01
N GLU A 146 -27.79 -18.37 -26.04
CA GLU A 146 -28.11 -18.66 -24.63
C GLU A 146 -29.59 -18.97 -24.43
N SER A 147 -30.48 -18.20 -25.08
CA SER A 147 -31.91 -18.49 -24.99
C SER A 147 -32.32 -19.78 -25.69
N SER A 148 -31.50 -20.27 -26.63
CA SER A 148 -31.71 -21.56 -27.31
C SER A 148 -31.17 -22.73 -26.50
N ILE A 149 -30.07 -22.53 -25.76
CA ILE A 149 -29.33 -23.58 -25.06
C ILE A 149 -28.95 -23.12 -23.64
N PRO A 150 -29.91 -23.02 -22.70
CA PRO A 150 -29.63 -22.48 -21.36
C PRO A 150 -28.63 -23.29 -20.52
N GLN A 151 -28.42 -24.57 -20.87
CA GLN A 151 -27.52 -25.48 -20.16
C GLN A 151 -26.06 -25.44 -20.65
N GLY A 152 -25.75 -24.60 -21.66
CA GLY A 152 -24.41 -24.55 -22.27
C GLY A 152 -24.26 -25.40 -23.53
N LEU A 153 -23.23 -25.11 -24.33
CA LEU A 153 -22.96 -25.80 -25.59
C LEU A 153 -22.41 -27.22 -25.35
N PRO A 154 -23.05 -28.29 -25.87
CA PRO A 154 -22.49 -29.65 -25.78
C PRO A 154 -21.13 -29.79 -26.45
N GLU A 155 -20.28 -30.72 -25.99
CA GLU A 155 -19.01 -31.03 -26.65
C GLU A 155 -19.22 -31.36 -28.15
N ASN A 156 -18.37 -30.81 -29.02
CA ASN A 156 -18.46 -30.90 -30.49
C ASN A 156 -19.75 -30.31 -31.11
N PHE A 157 -20.39 -29.31 -30.49
CA PHE A 157 -21.51 -28.60 -31.09
C PHE A 157 -21.05 -27.69 -32.24
N GLY A 158 -21.29 -28.12 -33.47
CA GLY A 158 -20.92 -27.33 -34.66
C GLY A 158 -19.50 -27.58 -35.19
N ALA A 159 -18.88 -28.73 -34.89
CA ALA A 159 -17.58 -29.09 -35.50
C ALA A 159 -17.59 -29.10 -37.05
N ASP A 160 -18.76 -29.28 -37.66
CA ASP A 160 -18.95 -29.31 -39.11
C ASP A 160 -19.11 -27.91 -39.74
N CYS A 161 -19.15 -26.83 -38.94
CA CYS A 161 -19.39 -25.47 -39.42
C CYS A 161 -18.61 -24.40 -38.62
N LYS A 162 -18.42 -23.21 -39.20
CA LYS A 162 -17.68 -22.08 -38.56
C LYS A 162 -18.39 -21.44 -37.35
N LEU A 163 -19.42 -22.09 -36.83
CA LEU A 163 -20.25 -21.55 -35.75
C LEU A 163 -19.46 -21.36 -34.45
N ASN A 164 -18.58 -22.28 -34.09
CA ASN A 164 -17.82 -22.15 -32.84
C ASN A 164 -16.78 -21.01 -32.92
N GLU A 165 -16.16 -20.83 -34.09
CA GLU A 165 -15.20 -19.74 -34.33
C GLU A 165 -15.89 -18.37 -34.24
N THR A 166 -17.07 -18.21 -34.87
CA THR A 166 -17.81 -16.95 -34.84
C THR A 166 -18.33 -16.63 -33.43
N LEU A 167 -18.76 -17.65 -32.68
CA LEU A 167 -19.17 -17.47 -31.28
C LEU A 167 -17.99 -17.11 -30.38
N SER A 168 -16.86 -17.81 -30.49
CA SER A 168 -15.65 -17.47 -29.73
C SER A 168 -15.19 -16.04 -30.02
N ALA A 169 -15.19 -15.63 -31.29
CA ALA A 169 -14.82 -14.27 -31.68
C ALA A 169 -15.85 -13.21 -31.20
N ALA A 170 -17.15 -13.54 -31.16
CA ALA A 170 -18.18 -12.66 -30.63
C ALA A 170 -18.09 -12.48 -29.11
N VAL A 171 -17.83 -13.58 -28.37
CA VAL A 171 -17.63 -13.54 -26.91
C VAL A 171 -16.42 -12.70 -26.53
N GLU A 172 -15.32 -12.81 -27.29
CA GLU A 172 -14.12 -12.01 -27.05
C GLU A 172 -14.29 -10.53 -27.44
N LEU A 173 -15.01 -10.25 -28.52
CA LEU A 173 -15.18 -8.88 -29.03
C LEU A 173 -16.16 -8.05 -28.20
N LEU A 174 -17.22 -8.66 -27.66
CA LEU A 174 -18.30 -7.94 -26.99
C LEU A 174 -17.83 -7.05 -25.82
N PRO A 175 -17.01 -7.52 -24.87
CA PRO A 175 -16.54 -6.68 -23.77
C PRO A 175 -15.69 -5.49 -24.25
N GLU A 176 -14.87 -5.66 -25.29
CA GLU A 176 -14.06 -4.59 -25.86
C GLU A 176 -14.92 -3.50 -26.53
N LEU A 177 -16.00 -3.88 -27.20
CA LEU A 177 -16.93 -2.91 -27.78
C LEU A 177 -17.62 -2.05 -26.70
N TRP A 178 -18.00 -2.65 -25.56
CA TRP A 178 -18.58 -1.91 -24.43
C TRP A 178 -17.57 -1.00 -23.72
N LYS A 179 -16.29 -1.41 -23.67
CA LYS A 179 -15.20 -0.53 -23.21
C LYS A 179 -15.06 0.69 -24.10
N CYS A 180 -15.06 0.50 -25.43
CA CYS A 180 -14.97 1.62 -26.38
C CYS A 180 -16.22 2.51 -26.39
N SER A 181 -17.38 2.02 -25.94
CA SER A 181 -18.62 2.79 -25.84
C SER A 181 -18.85 3.46 -24.47
N ASP A 182 -17.83 3.49 -23.61
CA ASP A 182 -17.87 4.06 -22.25
C ASP A 182 -19.03 3.51 -21.39
N SER A 183 -19.30 2.20 -21.52
CA SER A 183 -20.41 1.50 -20.84
C SER A 183 -19.86 0.37 -19.95
N PRO A 184 -19.36 0.71 -18.76
CA PRO A 184 -18.55 -0.17 -17.91
C PRO A 184 -19.34 -1.32 -17.26
N ARG A 185 -20.62 -1.06 -16.91
CA ARG A 185 -21.48 -2.08 -16.29
C ARG A 185 -21.78 -3.19 -17.29
N GLU A 186 -22.02 -2.81 -18.54
CA GLU A 186 -22.25 -3.71 -19.66
C GLU A 186 -20.97 -4.48 -20.02
N ALA A 187 -19.79 -3.84 -19.94
CA ALA A 187 -18.50 -4.52 -20.12
C ALA A 187 -18.28 -5.61 -19.05
N ILE A 188 -18.48 -5.28 -17.76
CA ILE A 188 -18.36 -6.24 -16.64
C ILE A 188 -19.37 -7.39 -16.81
N SER A 189 -20.62 -7.06 -17.14
CA SER A 189 -21.65 -8.08 -17.39
C SER A 189 -21.26 -8.99 -18.56
N SER A 190 -20.63 -8.45 -19.61
CA SER A 190 -20.19 -9.22 -20.77
C SER A 190 -19.00 -10.13 -20.45
N TYR A 191 -18.04 -9.66 -19.65
CA TYR A 191 -16.96 -10.50 -19.14
C TYR A 191 -17.47 -11.63 -18.23
N ARG A 192 -18.35 -11.31 -17.28
CA ARG A 192 -18.98 -12.32 -16.41
C ARG A 192 -19.77 -13.34 -17.23
N ARG A 193 -20.51 -12.88 -18.24
CA ARG A 193 -21.26 -13.74 -19.18
C ARG A 193 -20.33 -14.70 -19.94
N ALA A 194 -19.17 -14.22 -20.40
CA ALA A 194 -18.18 -15.05 -21.07
C ALA A 194 -17.61 -16.16 -20.16
N LEU A 195 -17.51 -15.90 -18.85
CA LEU A 195 -16.92 -16.84 -17.89
C LEU A 195 -17.94 -17.81 -17.25
N PHE A 196 -19.20 -17.39 -17.06
CA PHE A 196 -20.22 -18.21 -16.42
C PHE A 196 -20.93 -19.17 -17.38
N TYR A 197 -21.12 -18.78 -18.64
CA TYR A 197 -21.78 -19.64 -19.63
C TYR A 197 -20.76 -20.57 -20.32
N GLN A 198 -21.15 -21.83 -20.56
CA GLN A 198 -20.27 -22.83 -21.19
C GLN A 198 -20.26 -22.65 -22.72
N TRP A 199 -19.33 -21.82 -23.20
CA TRP A 199 -19.13 -21.49 -24.62
C TRP A 199 -18.20 -22.46 -25.38
N ASN A 200 -17.63 -23.48 -24.73
CA ASN A 200 -16.59 -24.37 -25.30
C ASN A 200 -15.37 -23.60 -25.87
N LEU A 201 -14.95 -22.55 -25.16
CA LEU A 201 -13.74 -21.79 -25.46
C LEU A 201 -12.50 -22.63 -25.19
N ASP A 202 -11.47 -22.44 -26.01
CA ASP A 202 -10.14 -22.98 -25.75
C ASP A 202 -9.53 -22.37 -24.47
N ALA A 203 -8.54 -23.07 -23.92
CA ALA A 203 -7.92 -22.65 -22.67
C ALA A 203 -7.23 -21.28 -22.77
N GLU A 204 -6.70 -20.96 -23.95
CA GLU A 204 -5.96 -19.73 -24.23
C GLU A 204 -6.89 -18.51 -24.37
N THR A 205 -7.97 -18.62 -25.16
CA THR A 205 -9.01 -17.56 -25.21
C THR A 205 -9.64 -17.31 -23.85
N THR A 206 -9.97 -18.37 -23.10
CA THR A 206 -10.49 -18.24 -21.75
C THR A 206 -9.50 -17.49 -20.85
N ALA A 207 -8.21 -17.80 -20.96
CA ALA A 207 -7.18 -17.12 -20.18
C ALA A 207 -7.02 -15.65 -20.57
N ARG A 208 -7.10 -15.33 -21.87
CA ARG A 208 -7.07 -13.96 -22.38
C ARG A 208 -8.24 -13.13 -21.86
N ILE A 209 -9.46 -13.68 -21.88
CA ILE A 209 -10.67 -13.03 -21.33
C ILE A 209 -10.53 -12.82 -19.81
N GLN A 210 -10.08 -13.85 -19.07
CA GLN A 210 -9.84 -13.73 -17.62
C GLN A 210 -8.83 -12.62 -17.28
N LYS A 211 -7.73 -12.54 -18.05
CA LYS A 211 -6.69 -11.53 -17.86
C LYS A 211 -7.22 -10.13 -18.17
N GLN A 212 -7.86 -9.94 -19.33
CA GLN A 212 -8.45 -8.66 -19.72
C GLN A 212 -9.51 -8.19 -18.72
N PHE A 213 -10.31 -9.12 -18.19
CA PHE A 213 -11.31 -8.78 -17.18
C PHE A 213 -10.65 -8.34 -15.86
N ALA A 214 -9.63 -9.05 -15.38
CA ALA A 214 -8.88 -8.65 -14.19
C ALA A 214 -8.24 -7.27 -14.35
N ILE A 215 -7.60 -7.00 -15.50
CA ILE A 215 -7.03 -5.69 -15.83
C ILE A 215 -8.13 -4.61 -15.81
N PHE A 216 -9.27 -4.87 -16.44
CA PHE A 216 -10.38 -3.92 -16.45
C PHE A 216 -10.87 -3.61 -15.02
N LEU A 217 -11.06 -4.63 -14.18
CA LEU A 217 -11.50 -4.45 -12.80
C LEU A 217 -10.52 -3.63 -11.95
N LEU A 218 -9.21 -3.79 -12.18
CA LEU A 218 -8.16 -3.10 -11.43
C LEU A 218 -7.98 -1.63 -11.83
N TYR A 219 -8.08 -1.31 -13.12
CA TYR A 219 -7.70 0.02 -13.64
C TYR A 219 -8.89 0.89 -14.08
N TYR A 220 -10.12 0.37 -14.11
CA TYR A 220 -11.31 1.13 -14.52
C TYR A 220 -11.71 2.25 -13.55
N GLY A 221 -11.35 2.14 -12.26
CA GLY A 221 -11.56 3.21 -11.27
C GLY A 221 -12.98 3.32 -10.68
N GLY A 222 -13.93 2.47 -11.09
CA GLY A 222 -15.28 2.39 -10.50
C GLY A 222 -15.55 1.08 -9.76
N GLU A 223 -16.36 1.10 -8.71
CA GLU A 223 -16.76 -0.11 -7.97
C GLU A 223 -17.83 -0.91 -8.72
N ALA A 224 -17.54 -2.18 -9.00
CA ALA A 224 -18.50 -3.14 -9.53
C ALA A 224 -19.28 -3.79 -8.39
N GLY A 225 -20.59 -3.94 -8.58
CA GLY A 225 -21.41 -4.76 -7.69
C GLY A 225 -21.00 -6.25 -7.77
N PRO A 226 -21.29 -7.04 -6.73
CA PRO A 226 -20.99 -8.47 -6.71
C PRO A 226 -21.65 -9.20 -7.89
N PRO A 227 -21.12 -10.37 -8.32
CA PRO A 227 -21.75 -11.18 -9.36
C PRO A 227 -23.14 -11.68 -8.92
N ASP A 228 -24.05 -11.85 -9.88
CA ASP A 228 -25.46 -12.19 -9.62
C ASP A 228 -25.64 -13.52 -8.86
N LEU A 229 -26.55 -13.53 -7.88
CA LEU A 229 -26.83 -14.65 -6.97
C LEU A 229 -27.36 -15.94 -7.64
N ARG A 230 -27.77 -15.90 -8.91
CA ARG A 230 -28.49 -17.03 -9.55
C ARG A 230 -27.61 -18.23 -9.95
N SER A 231 -26.28 -18.09 -9.96
CA SER A 231 -25.34 -19.17 -10.32
C SER A 231 -24.67 -19.83 -9.11
N GLN A 232 -25.12 -19.52 -7.89
CA GLN A 232 -24.43 -19.90 -6.66
C GLN A 232 -24.83 -21.30 -6.18
N MET A 233 -23.86 -22.20 -6.07
CA MET A 233 -23.97 -23.34 -5.16
C MET A 233 -23.71 -22.83 -3.74
N ASP A 234 -24.46 -23.29 -2.74
CA ASP A 234 -24.48 -22.79 -1.34
C ASP A 234 -23.11 -22.77 -0.59
N THR A 235 -22.01 -23.15 -1.24
CA THR A 235 -20.65 -23.22 -0.67
C THR A 235 -19.57 -22.46 -1.47
N SER A 236 -19.89 -21.74 -2.54
CA SER A 236 -18.87 -21.05 -3.36
C SER A 236 -18.49 -19.67 -2.81
N PHE A 237 -17.19 -19.34 -2.86
CA PHE A 237 -16.71 -17.99 -2.55
C PHE A 237 -17.22 -16.98 -3.59
N VAL A 238 -17.77 -15.86 -3.12
CA VAL A 238 -18.30 -14.77 -3.95
C VAL A 238 -17.48 -13.50 -3.69
N PRO A 239 -16.78 -12.96 -4.70
CA PRO A 239 -16.07 -11.69 -4.57
C PRO A 239 -17.02 -10.55 -4.21
N ARG A 240 -16.61 -9.72 -3.24
CA ARG A 240 -17.40 -8.58 -2.75
C ARG A 240 -17.05 -7.27 -3.44
N ASN A 241 -15.84 -7.16 -3.98
CA ASN A 241 -15.32 -5.98 -4.65
C ASN A 241 -14.49 -6.37 -5.88
N ASN A 242 -14.13 -5.38 -6.69
CA ASN A 242 -13.33 -5.56 -7.91
C ASN A 242 -11.98 -6.22 -7.65
N ILE A 243 -11.34 -5.85 -6.54
CA ILE A 243 -10.00 -6.31 -6.19
C ILE A 243 -10.03 -7.80 -5.88
N GLU A 244 -11.01 -8.26 -5.09
CA GLU A 244 -11.22 -9.68 -4.79
C GLU A 244 -11.52 -10.49 -6.06
N GLU A 245 -12.35 -9.97 -6.97
CA GLU A 245 -12.66 -10.65 -8.24
C GLU A 245 -11.43 -10.70 -9.15
N ALA A 246 -10.66 -9.61 -9.25
CA ALA A 246 -9.42 -9.57 -10.01
C ALA A 246 -8.36 -10.54 -9.43
N ILE A 247 -8.16 -10.56 -8.11
CA ILE A 247 -7.24 -11.50 -7.45
C ILE A 247 -7.67 -12.94 -7.75
N LEU A 248 -8.97 -13.26 -7.62
CA LEU A 248 -9.47 -14.60 -7.91
C LEU A 248 -9.16 -15.02 -9.35
N LEU A 249 -9.41 -14.14 -10.33
CA LEU A 249 -9.14 -14.40 -11.75
C LEU A 249 -7.65 -14.62 -12.02
N LEU A 250 -6.78 -13.76 -11.46
CA LEU A 250 -5.33 -13.87 -11.61
C LEU A 250 -4.77 -15.13 -10.93
N MET A 251 -5.33 -15.54 -9.79
CA MET A 251 -4.98 -16.80 -9.12
C MET A 251 -5.40 -18.03 -9.94
N ILE A 252 -6.57 -17.99 -10.59
CA ILE A 252 -7.00 -19.04 -11.52
C ILE A 252 -6.03 -19.14 -12.71
N LEU A 253 -5.59 -18.00 -13.26
CA LEU A 253 -4.61 -17.96 -14.35
C LEU A 253 -3.26 -18.55 -13.92
N LEU A 254 -2.73 -18.15 -12.77
CA LEU A 254 -1.50 -18.73 -12.22
C LEU A 254 -1.61 -20.24 -12.01
N ARG A 255 -2.74 -20.72 -11.51
CA ARG A 255 -2.99 -22.16 -11.37
C ARG A 255 -3.03 -22.87 -12.72
N LYS A 256 -3.66 -22.29 -13.75
CA LYS A 256 -3.68 -22.86 -15.10
C LYS A 256 -2.27 -22.94 -15.69
N PHE A 257 -1.44 -21.95 -15.43
CA PHE A 257 -0.03 -21.95 -15.82
C PHE A 257 0.74 -23.06 -15.10
N SER A 258 0.61 -23.19 -13.78
CA SER A 258 1.29 -24.26 -13.01
C SER A 258 0.87 -25.67 -13.47
N LEU A 259 -0.37 -25.82 -13.98
CA LEU A 259 -0.87 -27.04 -14.61
C LEU A 259 -0.47 -27.21 -16.08
N LYS A 260 0.37 -26.32 -16.63
CA LYS A 260 0.83 -26.29 -18.04
C LYS A 260 -0.30 -26.24 -19.08
N ARG A 261 -1.42 -25.60 -18.73
CA ARG A 261 -2.57 -25.42 -19.66
C ARG A 261 -2.47 -24.16 -20.50
N ILE A 262 -1.65 -23.21 -20.09
CA ILE A 262 -1.41 -21.92 -20.76
C ILE A 262 0.08 -21.60 -20.74
N GLU A 263 0.52 -20.75 -21.67
CA GLU A 263 1.88 -20.22 -21.68
C GLU A 263 2.09 -19.18 -20.56
N TRP A 264 3.34 -18.98 -20.16
CA TRP A 264 3.67 -18.00 -19.13
C TRP A 264 3.54 -16.58 -19.67
N ASP A 265 2.79 -15.75 -18.96
CA ASP A 265 2.70 -14.31 -19.21
C ASP A 265 3.13 -13.56 -17.93
N PRO A 266 4.29 -12.87 -17.94
CA PRO A 266 4.78 -12.11 -16.79
C PRO A 266 3.79 -11.06 -16.26
N SER A 267 2.95 -10.48 -17.13
CA SER A 267 2.00 -9.44 -16.74
C SER A 267 0.97 -9.92 -15.71
N ILE A 268 0.70 -11.23 -15.65
CA ILE A 268 -0.20 -11.81 -14.65
C ILE A 268 0.35 -11.55 -13.24
N LEU A 269 1.66 -11.71 -13.06
CA LEU A 269 2.30 -11.46 -11.77
C LEU A 269 2.30 -9.96 -11.44
N ASP A 270 2.57 -9.10 -12.42
CA ASP A 270 2.58 -7.64 -12.21
C ASP A 270 1.21 -7.13 -11.75
N HIS A 271 0.13 -7.57 -12.42
CA HIS A 271 -1.24 -7.21 -12.04
C HIS A 271 -1.66 -7.82 -10.71
N LEU A 272 -1.24 -9.06 -10.40
CA LEU A 272 -1.52 -9.66 -9.09
C LEU A 272 -0.82 -8.89 -7.98
N SER A 273 0.42 -8.48 -8.22
CA SER A 273 1.23 -7.71 -7.29
C SER A 273 0.62 -6.35 -6.99
N PHE A 274 0.11 -5.69 -8.03
CA PHE A 274 -0.68 -4.47 -7.87
C PHE A 274 -1.96 -4.72 -7.05
N ALA A 275 -2.71 -5.77 -7.36
CA ALA A 275 -3.96 -6.07 -6.65
C ALA A 275 -3.74 -6.41 -5.16
N LEU A 276 -2.74 -7.25 -4.88
CA LEU A 276 -2.41 -7.67 -3.51
C LEU A 276 -1.78 -6.54 -2.70
N SER A 277 -0.95 -5.69 -3.31
CA SER A 277 -0.42 -4.50 -2.63
C SER A 277 -1.53 -3.50 -2.25
N LEU A 278 -2.53 -3.30 -3.10
CA LEU A 278 -3.72 -2.49 -2.76
C LEU A 278 -4.55 -3.12 -1.64
N SER A 279 -4.65 -4.45 -1.59
CA SER A 279 -5.37 -5.16 -0.52
C SER A 279 -4.62 -5.19 0.81
N GLY A 280 -3.32 -4.88 0.81
CA GLY A 280 -2.44 -4.93 1.98
C GLY A 280 -1.93 -6.33 2.36
N ASP A 281 -2.32 -7.40 1.66
CA ASP A 281 -1.87 -8.77 1.95
C ASP A 281 -0.61 -9.15 1.14
N LEU A 282 0.51 -8.51 1.50
CA LEU A 282 1.81 -8.77 0.87
C LEU A 282 2.40 -10.15 1.22
N ARG A 283 1.97 -10.75 2.34
CA ARG A 283 2.39 -12.12 2.72
C ARG A 283 1.82 -13.15 1.75
N ALA A 284 0.56 -13.00 1.35
CA ALA A 284 -0.05 -13.87 0.34
C ALA A 284 0.72 -13.79 -0.99
N LEU A 285 1.14 -12.59 -1.41
CA LEU A 285 1.95 -12.39 -2.61
C LEU A 285 3.30 -13.12 -2.53
N ALA A 286 3.99 -13.02 -1.40
CA ALA A 286 5.25 -13.74 -1.16
C ALA A 286 5.07 -15.26 -1.33
N ASN A 287 4.04 -15.83 -0.70
CA ASN A 287 3.76 -17.27 -0.77
C ASN A 287 3.47 -17.72 -2.21
N GLN A 288 2.74 -16.93 -2.99
CA GLN A 288 2.46 -17.25 -4.39
C GLN A 288 3.74 -17.32 -5.22
N ILE A 289 4.68 -16.41 -5.00
CA ILE A 289 5.96 -16.42 -5.71
C ILE A 289 6.86 -17.56 -5.24
N GLU A 290 6.78 -17.95 -3.96
CA GLU A 290 7.46 -19.13 -3.42
C GLU A 290 6.94 -20.45 -4.03
N GLU A 291 5.64 -20.56 -4.32
CA GLU A 291 5.02 -21.74 -4.95
C GLU A 291 5.34 -21.88 -6.44
N MET A 292 5.75 -20.79 -7.11
CA MET A 292 6.06 -20.80 -8.55
C MET A 292 7.26 -21.68 -8.88
N LEU A 293 7.18 -22.39 -10.02
CA LEU A 293 8.24 -23.28 -10.51
C LEU A 293 9.59 -22.55 -10.67
N PRO A 294 10.73 -23.17 -10.28
CA PRO A 294 12.05 -22.60 -10.53
C PRO A 294 12.29 -22.37 -12.03
N GLY A 295 12.81 -21.21 -12.40
CA GLY A 295 13.14 -20.85 -13.80
C GLY A 295 12.14 -19.91 -14.50
N VAL A 296 10.97 -19.65 -13.90
CA VAL A 296 9.99 -18.66 -14.42
C VAL A 296 10.45 -17.22 -14.16
N ILE A 297 11.06 -17.00 -13.01
CA ILE A 297 11.66 -15.73 -12.59
C ILE A 297 13.13 -16.02 -12.29
N SER A 298 14.02 -15.07 -12.61
CA SER A 298 15.43 -15.22 -12.25
C SER A 298 15.56 -15.37 -10.73
N ARG A 299 16.54 -16.18 -10.28
CA ARG A 299 16.73 -16.43 -8.83
C ARG A 299 17.00 -15.14 -8.06
N LYS A 300 17.78 -14.23 -8.65
CA LYS A 300 18.06 -12.89 -8.12
C LYS A 300 16.79 -12.07 -7.90
N GLU A 301 15.96 -11.91 -8.94
CA GLU A 301 14.71 -11.15 -8.85
C GLU A 301 13.76 -11.80 -7.85
N ARG A 302 13.66 -13.14 -7.84
CA ARG A 302 12.80 -13.87 -6.91
C ARG A 302 13.14 -13.55 -5.45
N TYR A 303 14.41 -13.66 -5.05
CA TYR A 303 14.81 -13.36 -3.67
C TYR A 303 14.56 -11.91 -3.30
N HIS A 304 14.88 -10.96 -4.19
CA HIS A 304 14.63 -9.55 -3.95
C HIS A 304 13.14 -9.24 -3.81
N TYR A 305 12.32 -9.82 -4.68
CA TYR A 305 10.87 -9.61 -4.70
C TYR A 305 10.19 -10.18 -3.45
N ILE A 306 10.52 -11.41 -3.07
CA ILE A 306 9.98 -12.03 -1.86
C ILE A 306 10.43 -11.24 -0.62
N ALA A 307 11.67 -10.75 -0.58
CA ALA A 307 12.14 -9.89 0.50
C ALA A 307 11.34 -8.59 0.62
N LEU A 308 11.03 -7.92 -0.51
CA LEU A 308 10.15 -6.74 -0.55
C LEU A 308 8.76 -7.03 0.02
N CYS A 309 8.18 -8.17 -0.34
CA CYS A 309 6.86 -8.58 0.14
C CYS A 309 6.84 -8.81 1.66
N TYR A 310 7.81 -9.56 2.21
CA TYR A 310 7.89 -9.79 3.66
C TYR A 310 8.21 -8.51 4.43
N TYR A 311 9.07 -7.64 3.89
CA TYR A 311 9.34 -6.34 4.51
C TYR A 311 8.08 -5.47 4.56
N GLY A 312 7.33 -5.38 3.46
CA GLY A 312 6.06 -4.67 3.45
C GLY A 312 4.98 -5.29 4.35
N ALA A 313 5.08 -6.60 4.64
CA ALA A 313 4.24 -7.30 5.61
C ALA A 313 4.68 -7.11 7.08
N GLY A 314 5.79 -6.41 7.34
CA GLY A 314 6.37 -6.18 8.67
C GLY A 314 7.26 -7.31 9.20
N GLU A 315 7.66 -8.27 8.36
CA GLU A 315 8.52 -9.40 8.72
C GLU A 315 10.00 -9.16 8.37
N ASP A 316 10.57 -8.11 8.96
CA ASP A 316 11.93 -7.65 8.72
C ASP A 316 13.02 -8.73 8.76
N LEU A 317 12.95 -9.63 9.75
CA LEU A 317 13.99 -10.65 9.94
C LEU A 317 13.96 -11.72 8.83
N VAL A 318 12.76 -12.05 8.33
CA VAL A 318 12.58 -12.98 7.21
C VAL A 318 13.12 -12.34 5.94
N ALA A 319 12.74 -11.08 5.68
CA ALA A 319 13.25 -10.30 4.56
C ALA A 319 14.79 -10.20 4.58
N LEU A 320 15.38 -9.88 5.73
CA LEU A 320 16.84 -9.78 5.88
C LEU A 320 17.54 -11.11 5.61
N ASN A 321 16.99 -12.25 6.05
CA ASN A 321 17.57 -13.56 5.79
C ASN A 321 17.53 -13.93 4.30
N LEU A 322 16.48 -13.54 3.57
CA LEU A 322 16.40 -13.71 2.12
C LEU A 322 17.43 -12.84 1.40
N LEU A 323 17.61 -11.59 1.83
CA LEU A 323 18.64 -10.70 1.30
C LEU A 323 20.06 -11.25 1.56
N ARG A 324 20.33 -11.80 2.75
CA ARG A 324 21.61 -12.48 3.04
C ARG A 324 21.88 -13.63 2.07
N LYS A 325 20.87 -14.45 1.75
CA LYS A 325 20.98 -15.52 0.76
C LYS A 325 21.32 -14.96 -0.62
N LEU A 326 20.63 -13.91 -1.06
CA LEU A 326 20.89 -13.21 -2.32
C LEU A 326 22.38 -12.79 -2.43
N PHE A 327 22.91 -12.14 -1.40
CA PHE A 327 24.30 -11.64 -1.42
C PHE A 327 25.34 -12.76 -1.40
N SER A 328 25.03 -13.89 -0.76
CA SER A 328 25.97 -15.02 -0.65
C SER A 328 26.03 -15.91 -1.89
N VAL A 329 24.94 -16.01 -2.65
CA VAL A 329 24.80 -17.01 -3.72
C VAL A 329 24.80 -16.39 -5.12
N GLU A 330 24.15 -15.24 -5.31
CA GLU A 330 23.79 -14.76 -6.65
C GLU A 330 24.49 -13.44 -7.00
N ASP A 331 24.28 -12.38 -6.20
CA ASP A 331 24.79 -11.04 -6.51
C ASP A 331 25.19 -10.26 -5.25
N PRO A 332 26.49 -10.21 -4.92
CA PRO A 332 26.99 -9.46 -3.77
C PRO A 332 26.86 -7.93 -3.89
N HIS A 333 26.65 -7.38 -5.09
CA HIS A 333 26.70 -5.94 -5.39
C HIS A 333 25.35 -5.37 -5.83
N CYS A 334 24.25 -6.09 -5.57
CA CYS A 334 22.90 -5.59 -5.89
C CYS A 334 22.53 -4.38 -5.01
N VAL A 335 22.75 -3.17 -5.53
CA VAL A 335 22.56 -1.90 -4.79
C VAL A 335 21.16 -1.77 -4.16
N PRO A 336 20.02 -1.99 -4.86
CA PRO A 336 18.71 -1.86 -4.24
C PRO A 336 18.49 -2.82 -3.06
N ALA A 337 18.99 -4.05 -3.17
CA ALA A 337 18.92 -5.04 -2.11
C ALA A 337 19.82 -4.67 -0.91
N LEU A 338 21.03 -4.12 -1.17
CA LEU A 338 21.95 -3.65 -0.12
C LEU A 338 21.37 -2.46 0.65
N LEU A 339 20.78 -1.48 -0.05
CA LEU A 339 20.11 -0.34 0.57
C LEU A 339 18.91 -0.81 1.42
N MET A 340 18.11 -1.75 0.90
CA MET A 340 17.01 -2.34 1.67
C MET A 340 17.48 -3.07 2.93
N ALA A 341 18.55 -3.88 2.83
CA ALA A 341 19.14 -4.56 3.99
C ALA A 341 19.69 -3.55 5.00
N SER A 342 20.34 -2.48 4.54
CA SER A 342 20.80 -1.39 5.40
C SER A 342 19.66 -0.71 6.14
N ARG A 343 18.52 -0.49 5.48
CA ARG A 343 17.34 0.12 6.10
C ARG A 343 16.78 -0.76 7.22
N ILE A 344 16.55 -2.04 6.94
CA ILE A 344 16.05 -3.01 7.92
C ILE A 344 16.98 -3.10 9.15
N CYS A 345 18.29 -3.17 8.91
CA CYS A 345 19.29 -3.23 9.98
C CYS A 345 19.43 -1.90 10.74
N GLY A 346 19.32 -0.77 10.04
CA GLY A 346 19.52 0.57 10.59
C GLY A 346 18.46 0.99 11.61
N GLU A 347 17.28 0.36 11.60
CA GLU A 347 16.23 0.60 12.60
C GLU A 347 16.44 -0.17 13.91
N LYS A 348 17.34 -1.18 13.94
CA LYS A 348 17.52 -2.08 15.09
C LYS A 348 18.91 -1.94 15.71
N PRO A 349 19.03 -1.58 17.00
CA PRO A 349 20.34 -1.43 17.68
C PRO A 349 21.27 -2.63 17.53
N ASN A 350 20.73 -3.85 17.65
CA ASN A 350 21.52 -5.08 17.60
C ASN A 350 22.07 -5.42 16.19
N LEU A 351 21.51 -4.81 15.13
CA LEU A 351 21.89 -5.06 13.75
C LEU A 351 22.53 -3.83 13.08
N ALA A 352 22.64 -2.72 13.80
CA ALA A 352 23.06 -1.44 13.23
C ALA A 352 24.44 -1.51 12.55
N GLU A 353 25.39 -2.26 13.12
CA GLU A 353 26.72 -2.46 12.53
C GLU A 353 26.66 -3.19 11.17
N GLN A 354 25.79 -4.20 11.03
CA GLN A 354 25.56 -4.85 9.74
C GLN A 354 24.93 -3.87 8.73
N GLY A 355 24.03 -3.00 9.21
CA GLY A 355 23.45 -1.93 8.39
C GLY A 355 24.50 -0.99 7.83
N ILE A 356 25.45 -0.56 8.66
CA ILE A 356 26.59 0.27 8.23
C ILE A 356 27.39 -0.43 7.12
N ASN A 357 27.69 -1.72 7.28
CA ASN A 357 28.42 -2.48 6.27
C ASN A 357 27.65 -2.58 4.94
N PHE A 358 26.35 -2.86 4.98
CA PHE A 358 25.53 -2.90 3.77
C PHE A 358 25.44 -1.54 3.07
N ALA A 359 25.30 -0.43 3.81
CA ALA A 359 25.30 0.90 3.23
C ALA A 359 26.64 1.25 2.57
N ARG A 360 27.77 0.95 3.22
CA ARG A 360 29.11 1.18 2.65
C ARG A 360 29.31 0.38 1.37
N ARG A 361 28.97 -0.92 1.39
CA ARG A 361 29.03 -1.77 0.19
C ARG A 361 28.13 -1.24 -0.93
N ALA A 362 26.94 -0.73 -0.61
CA ALA A 362 26.08 -0.12 -1.60
C ALA A 362 26.74 1.11 -2.25
N LEU A 363 27.35 1.98 -1.43
CA LEU A 363 28.08 3.17 -1.91
C LEU A 363 29.32 2.80 -2.75
N GLU A 364 30.07 1.77 -2.36
CA GLU A 364 31.22 1.27 -3.12
C GLU A 364 30.80 0.63 -4.46
N SER A 365 29.59 0.09 -4.53
CA SER A 365 29.05 -0.54 -5.75
C SER A 365 28.36 0.45 -6.69
N LEU A 366 28.19 1.71 -6.28
CA LEU A 366 27.64 2.76 -7.13
C LEU A 366 28.75 3.31 -8.03
N ASP A 367 28.64 3.10 -9.33
CA ASP A 367 29.34 3.94 -10.30
C ASP A 367 28.83 5.39 -10.17
N ASP A 368 29.66 6.41 -10.43
CA ASP A 368 29.43 7.87 -10.32
C ASP A 368 28.18 8.45 -11.09
N LYS A 369 27.23 7.60 -11.49
CA LYS A 369 26.13 7.93 -12.42
C LYS A 369 24.80 8.25 -11.74
N CYS A 370 24.57 7.90 -10.47
CA CYS A 370 23.27 8.14 -9.81
C CYS A 370 23.43 8.83 -8.45
N SER A 371 23.31 10.16 -8.46
CA SER A 371 23.40 11.00 -7.26
C SER A 371 22.26 10.74 -6.27
N GLU A 372 21.07 10.35 -6.72
CA GLU A 372 19.94 10.08 -5.82
C GLU A 372 20.15 8.81 -4.98
N LEU A 373 20.69 7.75 -5.59
CA LEU A 373 21.04 6.52 -4.87
C LEU A 373 22.23 6.72 -3.94
N GLU A 374 23.21 7.54 -4.35
CA GLU A 374 24.32 7.93 -3.49
C GLU A 374 23.83 8.73 -2.26
N GLY A 375 22.91 9.68 -2.48
CA GLY A 375 22.24 10.42 -1.41
C GLY A 375 21.48 9.48 -0.47
N THR A 376 20.74 8.52 -1.01
CA THR A 376 20.00 7.50 -0.23
C THR A 376 20.94 6.60 0.57
N GLY A 377 22.06 6.17 -0.03
CA GLY A 377 23.07 5.36 0.64
C GLY A 377 23.72 6.08 1.81
N ASN A 378 24.11 7.35 1.62
CA ASN A 378 24.66 8.19 2.70
C ASN A 378 23.62 8.47 3.79
N TYR A 379 22.34 8.64 3.41
CA TYR A 379 21.24 8.79 4.36
C TYR A 379 21.09 7.54 5.25
N LEU A 380 20.97 6.36 4.65
CA LEU A 380 20.84 5.10 5.38
C LEU A 380 22.07 4.79 6.23
N LEU A 381 23.27 5.12 5.73
CA LEU A 381 24.51 5.05 6.50
C LEU A 381 24.42 5.92 7.77
N GLY A 382 23.97 7.17 7.61
CA GLY A 382 23.76 8.10 8.72
C GLY A 382 22.78 7.57 9.77
N VAL A 383 21.63 7.06 9.33
CA VAL A 383 20.62 6.45 10.23
C VAL A 383 21.21 5.25 10.97
N ALA A 384 21.92 4.36 10.27
CA ALA A 384 22.54 3.20 10.90
C ALA A 384 23.61 3.60 11.94
N HIS A 385 24.43 4.63 11.66
CA HIS A 385 25.37 5.18 12.65
C HIS A 385 24.65 5.82 13.86
N THR A 386 23.54 6.53 13.66
CA THR A 386 22.72 7.07 14.76
C THR A 386 22.22 5.94 15.66
N THR A 387 21.63 4.89 15.09
CA THR A 387 21.15 3.73 15.86
C THR A 387 22.29 2.98 16.54
N ASN A 388 23.44 2.82 15.87
CA ASN A 388 24.64 2.19 16.43
C ASN A 388 25.26 3.03 17.56
N SER A 389 25.02 4.33 17.62
CA SER A 389 25.49 5.16 18.73
C SER A 389 24.75 4.85 20.03
N LYS A 390 23.52 4.33 19.96
CA LYS A 390 22.71 3.96 21.13
C LYS A 390 23.19 2.68 21.81
N SER A 391 23.94 1.83 21.10
CA SER A 391 24.55 0.59 21.63
C SER A 391 26.01 0.75 22.07
N ALA A 392 26.57 1.96 22.00
CA ALA A 392 27.94 2.21 22.40
C ALA A 392 28.12 2.06 23.92
N VAL A 393 29.17 1.36 24.34
CA VAL A 393 29.47 1.12 25.77
C VAL A 393 30.25 2.29 26.38
N SER A 394 31.11 2.94 25.57
CA SER A 394 31.89 4.09 26.01
C SER A 394 31.39 5.41 25.40
N ASP A 395 31.53 6.49 26.15
CA ASP A 395 31.12 7.83 25.70
C ASP A 395 31.91 8.31 24.50
N PHE A 396 33.21 8.01 24.47
CA PHE A 396 34.08 8.32 23.35
C PHE A 396 33.56 7.69 22.06
N GLU A 397 33.18 6.41 22.10
CA GLU A 397 32.58 5.72 20.96
C GLU A 397 31.23 6.31 20.58
N LYS A 398 30.38 6.66 21.55
CA LYS A 398 29.07 7.26 21.29
C LYS A 398 29.21 8.58 20.52
N VAL A 399 30.07 9.48 20.99
CA VAL A 399 30.32 10.78 20.34
C VAL A 399 30.95 10.59 18.97
N ALA A 400 31.90 9.66 18.83
CA ALA A 400 32.52 9.34 17.54
C ALA A 400 31.47 8.86 16.53
N ARG A 401 30.64 7.86 16.88
CA ARG A 401 29.57 7.33 16.03
C ARG A 401 28.52 8.40 15.69
N GLN A 402 28.15 9.26 16.65
CA GLN A 402 27.24 10.37 16.41
C GLN A 402 27.81 11.43 15.45
N SER A 403 29.14 11.65 15.47
CA SER A 403 29.82 12.54 14.55
C SER A 403 29.87 11.98 13.13
N GLU A 404 30.12 10.67 12.98
CA GLU A 404 30.07 9.95 11.71
C GLU A 404 28.66 9.99 11.11
N ALA A 405 27.63 9.76 11.94
CA ALA A 405 26.23 9.87 11.52
C ALA A 405 25.92 11.26 10.95
N LEU A 406 26.34 12.32 11.66
CA LEU A 406 26.10 13.69 11.22
C LEU A 406 26.86 14.01 9.92
N GLN A 407 28.08 13.50 9.74
CA GLN A 407 28.84 13.67 8.50
C GLN A 407 28.15 12.98 7.32
N ALA A 408 27.71 11.72 7.49
CA ALA A 408 27.01 10.97 6.45
C ALA A 408 25.68 11.65 6.06
N LEU A 409 24.88 12.09 7.04
CA LEU A 409 23.63 12.82 6.79
C LEU A 409 23.87 14.17 6.09
N LYS A 410 24.94 14.90 6.45
CA LYS A 410 25.30 16.15 5.76
C LYS A 410 25.73 15.89 4.32
N ARG A 411 26.48 14.83 4.05
CA ARG A 411 26.83 14.41 2.68
C ARG A 411 25.57 14.10 1.89
N ALA A 412 24.66 13.30 2.46
CA ALA A 412 23.37 13.00 1.84
C ALA A 412 22.58 14.27 1.51
N GLY A 413 22.49 15.21 2.45
CA GLY A 413 21.80 16.48 2.25
C GLY A 413 22.45 17.38 1.20
N ASN A 414 23.79 17.39 1.10
CA ASN A 414 24.50 18.13 0.07
C ASN A 414 24.22 17.57 -1.33
N ILE A 415 24.21 16.25 -1.48
CA ILE A 415 23.93 15.57 -2.75
C ILE A 415 22.48 15.82 -3.20
N THR A 416 21.51 15.73 -2.28
CA THR A 416 20.09 15.95 -2.61
C THR A 416 19.69 17.43 -2.56
N SER A 417 20.63 18.35 -2.36
CA SER A 417 20.37 19.80 -2.20
C SER A 417 19.33 20.13 -1.12
N MET A 418 19.29 19.33 -0.04
CA MET A 418 18.36 19.45 1.09
C MET A 418 16.88 19.39 0.70
N LYS A 419 16.54 18.68 -0.38
CA LYS A 419 15.16 18.52 -0.88
C LYS A 419 14.45 17.26 -0.37
N ASP A 420 15.14 16.41 0.38
CA ASP A 420 14.55 15.19 0.96
C ASP A 420 14.09 15.46 2.40
N PRO A 421 12.77 15.33 2.71
CA PRO A 421 12.25 15.48 4.06
C PRO A 421 12.88 14.53 5.08
N ASN A 422 13.17 13.28 4.70
CA ASN A 422 13.71 12.29 5.62
C ASN A 422 15.12 12.67 6.07
N ILE A 423 15.94 13.19 5.16
CA ILE A 423 17.29 13.66 5.49
C ILE A 423 17.23 14.84 6.45
N LEU A 424 16.35 15.82 6.20
CA LEU A 424 16.16 16.98 7.08
C LEU A 424 15.66 16.56 8.48
N TYR A 425 14.73 15.61 8.54
CA TYR A 425 14.24 15.06 9.81
C TYR A 425 15.37 14.44 10.63
N HIS A 426 16.17 13.55 10.03
CA HIS A 426 17.27 12.89 10.74
C HIS A 426 18.43 13.84 11.05
N LEU A 427 18.71 14.83 10.20
CA LEU A 427 19.66 15.90 10.53
C LEU A 427 19.20 16.71 11.74
N SER A 428 17.92 17.09 11.79
CA SER A 428 17.36 17.81 12.93
C SER A 428 17.41 16.95 14.20
N LEU A 429 16.97 15.70 14.13
CA LEU A 429 16.99 14.75 15.23
C LEU A 429 18.41 14.54 15.77
N GLN A 430 19.40 14.31 14.90
CA GLN A 430 20.79 14.10 15.30
C GLN A 430 21.39 15.35 15.97
N ASN A 431 21.06 16.55 15.49
CA ASN A 431 21.48 17.78 16.14
C ASN A 431 20.77 17.99 17.50
N ALA A 432 19.49 17.61 17.60
CA ALA A 432 18.73 17.67 18.85
C ALA A 432 19.29 16.70 19.90
N GLU A 433 19.60 15.46 19.53
CA GLU A 433 20.25 14.46 20.40
C GLU A 433 21.63 14.96 20.88
N GLN A 434 22.35 15.74 20.07
CA GLN A 434 23.62 16.39 20.44
C GLN A 434 23.46 17.74 21.17
N ARG A 435 22.22 18.13 21.54
CA ARG A 435 21.87 19.43 22.17
C ARG A 435 22.26 20.68 21.35
N LYS A 436 22.45 20.55 20.03
CA LYS A 436 22.69 21.66 19.11
C LYS A 436 21.36 22.25 18.64
N LEU A 437 20.65 22.90 19.58
CA LEU A 437 19.24 23.31 19.40
C LEU A 437 19.03 24.27 18.21
N GLU A 438 19.92 25.22 17.97
CA GLU A 438 19.78 26.16 16.85
C GLU A 438 19.84 25.48 15.47
N ALA A 439 20.79 24.55 15.30
CA ALA A 439 20.89 23.77 14.08
C ALA A 439 19.69 22.83 13.93
N ALA A 440 19.25 22.20 15.02
CA ALA A 440 18.06 21.35 15.02
C ALA A 440 16.80 22.11 14.60
N LEU A 441 16.63 23.34 15.13
CA LEU A 441 15.51 24.23 14.83
C LEU A 441 15.52 24.65 13.35
N TYR A 442 16.69 25.00 12.81
CA TYR A 442 16.84 25.36 11.40
C TYR A 442 16.36 24.23 10.47
N TYR A 443 16.81 23.00 10.73
CA TYR A 443 16.42 21.84 9.93
C TYR A 443 14.94 21.47 10.13
N ALA A 444 14.40 21.55 11.35
CA ALA A 444 12.98 21.28 11.62
C ALA A 444 12.04 22.28 10.92
N LYS A 445 12.41 23.58 10.90
CA LYS A 445 11.66 24.60 10.15
C LYS A 445 11.72 24.37 8.64
N SER A 446 12.90 23.99 8.14
CA SER A 446 13.10 23.67 6.73
C SER A 446 12.27 22.45 6.31
N LEU A 447 12.21 21.43 7.18
CA LEU A 447 11.38 20.24 7.01
C LEU A 447 9.90 20.59 6.85
N LEU A 448 9.33 21.34 7.80
CA LEU A 448 7.90 21.69 7.74
C LEU A 448 7.57 22.56 6.51
N LYS A 449 8.48 23.45 6.11
CA LYS A 449 8.31 24.25 4.88
C LYS A 449 8.27 23.37 3.63
N LEU A 450 9.05 22.29 3.60
CA LEU A 450 9.11 21.36 2.48
C LEU A 450 7.90 20.42 2.43
N GLU A 451 7.47 19.88 3.58
CA GLU A 451 6.33 18.95 3.69
C GLU A 451 4.97 19.64 3.67
N GLY A 452 4.94 20.97 3.85
CA GLY A 452 3.70 21.75 3.97
C GLY A 452 2.84 21.37 5.18
N GLY A 453 3.43 20.76 6.21
CA GLY A 453 2.72 20.34 7.42
C GLY A 453 1.97 19.01 7.33
N SER A 454 2.17 18.22 6.26
CA SER A 454 1.47 16.94 6.06
C SER A 454 1.87 15.82 7.03
N ASN A 455 3.08 15.87 7.61
CA ASN A 455 3.63 14.81 8.44
C ASN A 455 3.68 15.20 9.93
N ILE A 456 3.03 14.39 10.77
CA ILE A 456 2.96 14.60 12.22
C ILE A 456 4.36 14.56 12.86
N LYS A 457 5.27 13.71 12.36
CA LYS A 457 6.62 13.58 12.91
C LYS A 457 7.43 14.88 12.81
N GLY A 458 7.23 15.64 11.74
CA GLY A 458 7.87 16.94 11.55
C GLY A 458 7.40 17.97 12.58
N TRP A 459 6.08 18.03 12.83
CA TRP A 459 5.49 18.89 13.85
C TRP A 459 6.01 18.55 15.24
N LEU A 460 5.95 17.26 15.61
CA LEU A 460 6.43 16.78 16.91
C LEU A 460 7.90 17.13 17.11
N LEU A 461 8.75 16.92 16.12
CA LEU A 461 10.17 17.26 16.24
C LEU A 461 10.39 18.76 16.47
N LEU A 462 9.69 19.63 15.74
CA LEU A 462 9.78 21.07 15.94
C LEU A 462 9.32 21.49 17.35
N VAL A 463 8.19 20.95 17.81
CA VAL A 463 7.64 21.23 19.14
C VAL A 463 8.62 20.80 20.23
N ARG A 464 9.23 19.62 20.11
CA ARG A 464 10.25 19.14 21.06
C ARG A 464 11.49 20.04 21.09
N VAL A 465 11.96 20.50 19.93
CA VAL A 465 13.12 21.41 19.85
C VAL A 465 12.80 22.78 20.47
N LEU A 466 11.62 23.34 20.21
CA LEU A 466 11.20 24.63 20.80
C LEU A 466 10.99 24.52 22.31
N SER A 467 10.43 23.40 22.76
CA SER A 467 10.29 23.05 24.17
C SER A 467 11.66 22.96 24.87
N ALA A 468 12.66 22.38 24.20
CA ALA A 468 14.04 22.38 24.69
C ALA A 468 14.67 23.78 24.75
N GLN A 469 14.24 24.72 23.91
CA GLN A 469 14.62 26.14 24.00
C GLN A 469 13.80 26.94 25.03
N LYS A 470 12.93 26.28 25.81
CA LYS A 470 11.97 26.89 26.76
C LYS A 470 10.98 27.87 26.10
N ARG A 471 10.78 27.77 24.78
CA ARG A 471 9.82 28.59 24.01
C ARG A 471 8.45 27.94 24.03
N PHE A 472 7.85 27.85 25.21
CA PHE A 472 6.64 27.07 25.42
C PHE A 472 5.41 27.62 24.67
N VAL A 473 5.25 28.95 24.62
CA VAL A 473 4.15 29.61 23.90
C VAL A 473 4.23 29.33 22.40
N ASP A 474 5.42 29.45 21.81
CA ASP A 474 5.64 29.13 20.39
C ASP A 474 5.39 27.64 20.11
N SER A 475 5.76 26.78 21.04
CA SER A 475 5.53 25.33 20.94
C SER A 475 4.04 25.00 20.94
N GLU A 476 3.26 25.63 21.82
CA GLU A 476 1.82 25.42 21.94
C GLU A 476 1.06 25.95 20.72
N THR A 477 1.41 27.14 20.21
CA THR A 477 0.80 27.69 18.99
C THR A 477 1.06 26.82 17.76
N ILE A 478 2.26 26.27 17.62
CA ILE A 478 2.62 25.32 16.55
C ILE A 478 1.81 24.02 16.69
N LEU A 479 1.62 23.55 17.91
CA LEU A 479 0.89 22.33 18.20
C LEU A 479 -0.61 22.48 17.93
N ASP A 480 -1.19 23.62 18.27
CA ASP A 480 -2.58 23.97 17.93
C ASP A 480 -2.77 24.03 16.41
N ALA A 481 -1.85 24.67 15.69
CA ALA A 481 -1.87 24.66 14.23
C ALA A 481 -1.76 23.24 13.64
N ALA A 482 -0.95 22.37 14.25
CA ALA A 482 -0.85 20.96 13.83
C ALA A 482 -2.15 20.18 14.11
N LEU A 483 -2.81 20.42 15.25
CA LEU A 483 -4.09 19.80 15.58
C LEU A 483 -5.21 20.24 14.62
N ASP A 484 -5.22 21.50 14.20
CA ASP A 484 -6.20 22.03 13.23
C ASP A 484 -6.02 21.41 11.83
N GLN A 485 -4.79 21.10 11.44
CA GLN A 485 -4.47 20.54 10.12
C GLN A 485 -4.57 19.01 10.05
N THR A 486 -4.52 18.31 11.20
CA THR A 486 -4.50 16.85 11.25
C THR A 486 -5.89 16.26 11.48
N GLY A 487 -6.15 15.10 10.86
CA GLY A 487 -7.41 14.39 11.07
C GLY A 487 -7.57 13.94 12.52
N LYS A 488 -8.79 14.00 13.06
CA LYS A 488 -9.11 13.68 14.47
C LYS A 488 -8.57 12.35 14.97
N TRP A 489 -8.37 11.37 14.09
CA TRP A 489 -7.88 10.04 14.46
C TRP A 489 -6.36 9.96 14.58
N ASP A 490 -5.61 10.90 14.00
CA ASP A 490 -4.15 10.90 14.02
C ASP A 490 -3.58 11.90 15.05
N GLN A 491 -4.46 12.63 15.76
CA GLN A 491 -4.10 13.63 16.77
C GLN A 491 -3.50 13.05 18.06
N GLY A 492 -3.42 11.72 18.21
CA GLY A 492 -3.04 11.07 19.46
C GLY A 492 -1.69 11.51 20.05
N GLU A 493 -0.64 11.44 19.25
CA GLU A 493 0.72 11.84 19.67
C GLU A 493 0.85 13.36 19.87
N LEU A 494 0.09 14.16 19.11
CA LEU A 494 0.07 15.62 19.24
C LEU A 494 -0.58 16.05 20.57
N LEU A 495 -1.74 15.48 20.91
CA LEU A 495 -2.41 15.74 22.19
C LEU A 495 -1.57 15.26 23.39
N HIS A 496 -0.90 14.12 23.24
CA HIS A 496 0.03 13.62 24.27
C HIS A 496 1.17 14.60 24.53
N THR A 497 1.80 15.09 23.45
CA THR A 497 2.86 16.11 23.54
C THR A 497 2.34 17.42 24.12
N LYS A 498 1.09 17.81 23.80
CA LYS A 498 0.43 19.01 24.35
C LYS A 498 0.28 18.92 25.86
N ALA A 499 -0.23 17.79 26.35
CA ALA A 499 -0.42 17.58 27.77
C ALA A 499 0.91 17.57 28.55
N LYS A 500 1.97 16.99 27.98
CA LYS A 500 3.33 17.07 28.56
C LYS A 500 3.85 18.51 28.62
N LEU A 501 3.68 19.26 27.53
CA LEU A 501 4.06 20.67 27.46
C LEU A 501 3.30 21.50 28.52
N GLN A 502 1.99 21.32 28.65
CA GLN A 502 1.16 22.00 29.66
C GLN A 502 1.59 21.64 31.08
N THR A 503 1.94 20.36 31.31
CA THR A 503 2.46 19.90 32.60
C THR A 503 3.77 20.61 32.95
N ALA A 504 4.67 20.78 31.99
CA ALA A 504 5.93 21.50 32.18
C ALA A 504 5.75 23.00 32.41
N GLN A 505 4.71 23.61 31.81
CA GLN A 505 4.33 25.00 32.08
C GLN A 505 3.65 25.20 33.46
N GLY A 506 3.23 24.11 34.12
CA GLY A 506 2.48 24.14 35.38
C GLY A 506 0.96 24.26 35.22
N HIS A 507 0.44 24.19 33.99
CA HIS A 507 -1.00 24.19 33.69
C HIS A 507 -1.62 22.79 33.90
N LEU A 508 -1.58 22.31 35.16
CA LEU A 508 -1.91 20.92 35.49
C LEU A 508 -3.38 20.56 35.20
N LYS A 509 -4.32 21.51 35.32
CA LYS A 509 -5.75 21.26 35.02
C LYS A 509 -5.98 21.05 33.53
N ASP A 510 -5.41 21.92 32.70
CA ASP A 510 -5.52 21.83 31.24
C ASP A 510 -4.86 20.55 30.71
N ALA A 511 -3.76 20.12 31.34
CA ALA A 511 -3.11 18.85 31.04
C ALA A 511 -4.02 17.65 31.35
N VAL A 512 -4.72 17.64 32.49
CA VAL A 512 -5.73 16.60 32.81
C VAL A 512 -6.79 16.57 31.71
N ASP A 513 -7.35 17.72 31.35
CA ASP A 513 -8.40 17.82 30.34
C ASP A 513 -7.91 17.27 28.98
N THR A 514 -6.70 17.64 28.56
CA THR A 514 -6.09 17.15 27.31
C THR A 514 -5.87 15.62 27.33
N TYR A 515 -5.36 15.07 28.44
CA TYR A 515 -5.21 13.62 28.58
C TYR A 515 -6.56 12.87 28.58
N THR A 516 -7.61 13.45 29.17
CA THR A 516 -8.95 12.84 29.14
C THR A 516 -9.56 12.85 27.74
N GLN A 517 -9.34 13.91 26.96
CA GLN A 517 -9.72 13.97 25.55
C GLN A 517 -8.99 12.89 24.74
N LEU A 518 -7.69 12.73 24.96
CA LEU A 518 -6.86 11.71 24.31
C LEU A 518 -7.35 10.28 24.61
N LEU A 519 -7.63 9.97 25.88
CA LEU A 519 -8.21 8.67 26.26
C LEU A 519 -9.59 8.44 25.62
N GLY A 520 -10.41 9.49 25.52
CA GLY A 520 -11.69 9.45 24.82
C GLY A 520 -11.53 9.02 23.36
N ILE A 521 -10.56 9.60 22.65
CA ILE A 521 -10.26 9.24 21.25
C ILE A 521 -9.78 7.79 21.14
N LEU A 522 -8.86 7.35 22.00
CA LEU A 522 -8.34 5.96 22.00
C LEU A 522 -9.45 4.93 22.30
N HIS A 523 -10.36 5.23 23.23
CA HIS A 523 -11.50 4.37 23.51
C HIS A 523 -12.50 4.28 22.34
N VAL A 524 -12.71 5.37 21.60
CA VAL A 524 -13.57 5.33 20.41
C VAL A 524 -12.89 4.51 19.30
N GLN A 525 -11.58 4.70 19.08
CA GLN A 525 -10.81 3.93 18.10
C GLN A 525 -10.86 2.43 18.39
N SER A 526 -10.56 2.03 19.62
CA SER A 526 -10.56 0.61 20.00
C SER A 526 -11.93 -0.05 19.78
N LYS A 527 -13.05 0.68 19.98
CA LYS A 527 -14.40 0.17 19.71
C LYS A 527 -14.74 0.11 18.23
N SER A 528 -14.44 1.15 17.44
CA SER A 528 -14.79 1.18 16.01
C SER A 528 -14.03 0.13 15.19
N PHE A 529 -12.74 -0.06 15.48
CA PHE A 529 -11.89 -1.04 14.79
C PHE A 529 -12.08 -2.48 15.25
N SER A 530 -12.77 -2.73 16.37
CA SER A 530 -13.10 -4.09 16.82
C SER A 530 -14.08 -4.83 15.89
N SER A 531 -14.82 -4.10 15.03
CA SER A 531 -15.75 -4.67 14.05
C SER A 531 -15.07 -5.11 12.73
N GLY A 532 -13.89 -4.56 12.42
CA GLY A 532 -13.08 -4.94 11.24
C GLY A 532 -12.00 -5.94 11.62
N LYS A 533 -12.31 -7.24 11.57
CA LYS A 533 -11.32 -8.30 11.83
C LYS A 533 -10.12 -8.21 10.88
N LYS A 534 -8.92 -8.21 11.48
CA LYS A 534 -7.59 -8.55 10.91
C LYS A 534 -6.98 -7.58 9.89
N LEU A 535 -6.45 -6.43 10.33
CA LEU A 535 -5.39 -5.79 9.52
C LEU A 535 -4.20 -5.19 10.26
N TYR A 536 -4.19 -5.09 11.59
CA TYR A 536 -2.98 -4.63 12.29
C TYR A 536 -2.85 -5.27 13.68
N LYS A 537 -2.23 -6.45 13.76
CA LYS A 537 -1.80 -7.00 15.07
C LYS A 537 -0.83 -6.04 15.78
N ASP A 538 -0.05 -5.27 15.02
CA ASP A 538 0.93 -4.31 15.56
C ASP A 538 0.30 -3.04 16.13
N ARG A 539 -0.73 -2.46 15.48
CA ARG A 539 -1.47 -1.30 16.04
C ARG A 539 -2.19 -1.65 17.35
N GLY A 540 -2.67 -2.88 17.49
CA GLY A 540 -3.34 -3.32 18.71
C GLY A 540 -2.42 -3.36 19.93
N CYS A 541 -1.13 -3.66 19.72
CA CYS A 541 -0.10 -3.60 20.76
C CYS A 541 0.27 -2.15 21.05
N PHE A 542 0.55 -1.35 20.00
CA PHE A 542 0.89 0.07 20.12
C PHE A 542 -0.19 0.89 20.84
N SER A 543 -1.48 0.68 20.51
CA SER A 543 -2.58 1.40 21.17
C SER A 543 -2.68 1.10 22.66
N ARG A 544 -2.34 -0.13 23.09
CA ARG A 544 -2.37 -0.52 24.50
C ARG A 544 -1.16 -0.02 25.27
N SER A 545 0.04 -0.08 24.66
CA SER A 545 1.24 0.51 25.28
C SER A 545 1.11 2.03 25.40
N PHE A 546 0.57 2.69 24.38
CA PHE A 546 0.33 4.12 24.40
C PHE A 546 -0.76 4.53 25.41
N GLU A 547 -1.85 3.77 25.52
CA GLU A 547 -2.85 3.96 26.59
C GLU A 547 -2.21 3.83 27.97
N GLN A 548 -1.32 2.85 28.14
CA GLN A 548 -0.61 2.64 29.40
C GLN A 548 0.29 3.84 29.76
N GLU A 549 1.03 4.39 28.81
CA GLU A 549 1.87 5.58 29.01
C GLU A 549 1.04 6.78 29.47
N ILE A 550 -0.15 6.99 28.89
CA ILE A 550 -1.06 8.08 29.28
C ILE A 550 -1.53 7.90 30.73
N TRP A 551 -1.85 6.67 31.16
CA TRP A 551 -2.21 6.40 32.55
C TRP A 551 -1.05 6.67 33.52
N HIS A 552 0.19 6.42 33.11
CA HIS A 552 1.37 6.77 33.92
C HIS A 552 1.52 8.28 34.04
N ASP A 553 1.44 9.02 32.93
CA ASP A 553 1.55 10.47 32.93
C ASP A 553 0.47 11.12 33.80
N LEU A 554 -0.79 10.67 33.69
CA LEU A 554 -1.89 11.10 34.56
C LEU A 554 -1.64 10.77 36.04
N ALA A 555 -1.04 9.62 36.35
CA ALA A 555 -0.69 9.30 37.73
C ALA A 555 0.32 10.30 38.31
N TYR A 556 1.39 10.64 37.58
CA TYR A 556 2.33 11.68 38.01
C TYR A 556 1.66 13.04 38.18
N LEU A 557 0.73 13.38 37.28
CA LEU A 557 -0.03 14.62 37.34
C LEU A 557 -0.94 14.69 38.58
N TYR A 558 -1.63 13.60 38.93
CA TYR A 558 -2.44 13.55 40.15
C TYR A 558 -1.59 13.52 41.42
N ILE A 559 -0.42 12.89 41.39
CA ILE A 559 0.56 12.93 42.48
C ILE A 559 1.03 14.38 42.73
N SER A 560 1.35 15.14 41.68
CA SER A 560 1.76 16.53 41.82
C SER A 560 0.64 17.43 42.35
N LEU A 561 -0.62 17.11 42.02
CA LEU A 561 -1.83 17.74 42.58
C LEU A 561 -2.20 17.26 43.98
N SER A 562 -1.44 16.34 44.60
CA SER A 562 -1.75 15.71 45.89
C SER A 562 -3.10 14.98 45.94
N ARG A 563 -3.62 14.54 44.79
CA ARG A 563 -4.87 13.77 44.65
C ARG A 563 -4.56 12.27 44.65
N TRP A 564 -4.29 11.73 45.84
CA TRP A 564 -3.80 10.36 46.01
C TRP A 564 -4.74 9.28 45.47
N GLN A 565 -6.04 9.44 45.69
CA GLN A 565 -7.06 8.45 45.27
C GLN A 565 -7.11 8.32 43.74
N ASP A 566 -7.07 9.45 43.03
CA ASP A 566 -7.10 9.45 41.56
C ASP A 566 -5.81 8.87 40.97
N ALA A 567 -4.66 9.16 41.57
CA ALA A 567 -3.39 8.55 41.18
C ALA A 567 -3.42 7.01 41.33
N GLU A 568 -3.95 6.50 42.45
CA GLU A 568 -4.11 5.06 42.67
C GLU A 568 -5.05 4.41 41.63
N ILE A 569 -6.12 5.12 41.25
CA ILE A 569 -7.01 4.66 40.17
C ILE A 569 -6.24 4.58 38.85
N CYS A 570 -5.48 5.60 38.46
CA CYS A 570 -4.67 5.59 37.23
C CYS A 570 -3.66 4.43 37.22
N LEU A 571 -2.97 4.18 38.34
CA LEU A 571 -2.03 3.06 38.47
C LEU A 571 -2.74 1.71 38.37
N SER A 572 -3.94 1.58 38.94
CA SER A 572 -4.77 0.36 38.83
C SER A 572 -5.24 0.11 37.39
N LYS A 573 -5.57 1.16 36.63
CA LYS A 573 -5.94 1.09 35.22
C LYS A 573 -4.76 0.65 34.36
N SER A 574 -3.58 1.23 34.57
CA SER A 574 -2.34 0.77 33.93
C SER A 574 -2.06 -0.71 34.23
N LYS A 575 -2.21 -1.15 35.49
CA LYS A 575 -2.03 -2.55 35.89
C LYS A 575 -3.00 -3.53 35.22
N ALA A 576 -4.21 -3.08 34.89
CA ALA A 576 -5.17 -3.89 34.14
C ALA A 576 -4.78 -4.10 32.67
N ILE A 577 -3.98 -3.18 32.09
CA ILE A 577 -3.45 -3.29 30.73
C ILE A 577 -2.24 -4.23 30.71
N SER A 578 -1.26 -3.98 31.57
CA SER A 578 -0.10 -4.85 31.74
C SER A 578 0.28 -5.01 33.22
N SER A 579 0.52 -6.26 33.63
CA SER A 579 0.76 -6.58 35.03
C SER A 579 2.14 -6.11 35.53
N PHE A 580 3.13 -6.01 34.66
CA PHE A 580 4.51 -5.62 34.98
C PHE A 580 4.89 -4.35 34.23
N SER A 581 5.31 -3.31 34.95
CA SER A 581 5.81 -2.07 34.37
C SER A 581 6.68 -1.33 35.38
N ALA A 582 7.96 -1.13 35.05
CA ALA A 582 8.89 -0.40 35.89
C ALA A 582 8.44 1.05 36.12
N VAL A 583 7.90 1.71 35.08
CA VAL A 583 7.39 3.09 35.15
C VAL A 583 6.24 3.24 36.15
N ARG A 584 5.32 2.25 36.20
CA ARG A 584 4.21 2.24 37.16
C ARG A 584 4.69 2.05 38.59
N ASP A 585 5.62 1.12 38.79
CA ASP A 585 6.15 0.82 40.12
C ASP A 585 7.00 2.00 40.64
N HIS A 586 7.74 2.68 39.75
CA HIS A 586 8.37 3.97 40.03
C HIS A 586 7.32 5.03 40.43
N ALA A 587 6.26 5.23 39.65
CA ALA A 587 5.18 6.17 39.99
C ALA A 587 4.52 5.85 41.35
N THR A 588 4.42 4.56 41.69
CA THR A 588 3.93 4.09 43.00
C THR A 588 4.92 4.46 44.11
N GLY A 589 6.22 4.35 43.86
CA GLY A 589 7.27 4.83 44.76
C GLY A 589 7.18 6.32 45.02
N VAL A 590 7.06 7.13 43.97
CA VAL A 590 6.87 8.60 44.08
C VAL A 590 5.58 8.93 44.85
N LEU A 591 4.49 8.19 44.63
CA LEU A 591 3.25 8.34 45.38
C LEU A 591 3.46 8.11 46.89
N TYR A 592 4.18 7.05 47.27
CA TYR A 592 4.47 6.76 48.69
C TYR A 592 5.43 7.77 49.30
N GLU A 593 6.44 8.20 48.56
CA GLU A 593 7.39 9.23 48.99
C GLU A 593 6.64 10.53 49.32
N ARG A 594 5.75 10.97 48.43
CA ARG A 594 4.91 12.18 48.64
C ARG A 594 3.93 12.04 49.81
N LYS A 595 3.54 10.82 50.18
CA LYS A 595 2.77 10.51 51.41
C LYS A 595 3.63 10.45 52.68
N GLY A 596 4.96 10.50 52.56
CA GLY A 596 5.91 10.35 53.67
C GLY A 596 6.21 8.90 54.07
N LEU A 597 5.77 7.92 53.27
CA LEU A 597 5.98 6.49 53.49
C LEU A 597 7.28 6.03 52.83
N LEU A 598 8.42 6.45 53.40
CA LEU A 598 9.74 6.30 52.77
C LEU A 598 10.18 4.84 52.58
N LYS A 599 9.80 3.92 53.48
CA LYS A 599 10.19 2.50 53.35
C LYS A 599 9.43 1.82 52.20
N GLU A 600 8.14 2.11 52.09
CA GLU A 600 7.27 1.64 51.04
C GLU A 600 7.68 2.22 49.68
N ALA A 601 8.09 3.49 49.65
CA ALA A 601 8.63 4.14 48.45
C ALA A 601 9.90 3.44 47.95
N LEU A 602 10.85 3.18 48.84
CA LEU A 602 12.10 2.49 48.52
C LEU A 602 11.84 1.08 47.98
N ASN A 603 10.93 0.32 48.60
CA ASN A 603 10.54 -1.00 48.11
C ASN A 603 9.93 -0.96 46.70
N ALA A 604 9.12 0.06 46.39
CA ALA A 604 8.53 0.23 45.07
C ALA A 604 9.57 0.65 44.01
N PHE A 605 10.57 1.46 44.38
CA PHE A 605 11.69 1.75 43.47
C PHE A 605 12.52 0.50 43.17
N TRP A 606 12.78 -0.36 44.18
CA TRP A 606 13.45 -1.64 43.93
C TRP A 606 12.62 -2.59 43.08
N SER A 607 11.30 -2.66 43.29
CA SER A 607 10.45 -3.50 42.43
C SER A 607 10.45 -3.02 40.97
N ALA A 608 10.55 -1.71 40.75
CA ALA A 608 10.75 -1.17 39.41
C ALA A 608 12.09 -1.59 38.80
N LEU A 609 13.17 -1.61 39.58
CA LEU A 609 14.51 -2.05 39.15
C LEU A 609 14.63 -3.57 38.97
N ASP A 610 13.84 -4.36 39.71
CA ASP A 610 13.72 -5.81 39.49
C ASP A 610 13.06 -6.12 38.13
N ILE A 611 12.19 -5.23 37.65
CA ILE A 611 11.55 -5.33 36.33
C ILE A 611 12.46 -4.79 35.24
N ASP A 612 13.04 -3.61 35.44
CA ASP A 612 13.95 -2.94 34.51
C ASP A 612 15.17 -2.37 35.27
N PRO A 613 16.31 -3.09 35.29
CA PRO A 613 17.52 -2.66 36.00
C PRO A 613 18.11 -1.35 35.48
N ASP A 614 17.82 -0.98 34.24
CA ASP A 614 18.33 0.24 33.59
C ASP A 614 17.31 1.39 33.66
N HIS A 615 16.25 1.29 34.50
CA HIS A 615 15.26 2.36 34.64
C HIS A 615 15.82 3.60 35.37
N ALA A 616 16.35 4.55 34.60
CA ALA A 616 17.04 5.73 35.13
C ALA A 616 16.26 6.54 36.20
N PRO A 617 14.95 6.83 36.05
CA PRO A 617 14.18 7.52 37.09
C PRO A 617 14.21 6.79 38.45
N SER A 618 14.01 5.47 38.46
CA SER A 618 14.08 4.67 39.71
C SER A 618 15.48 4.63 40.30
N LEU A 619 16.53 4.54 39.49
CA LEU A 619 17.91 4.61 39.99
C LEU A 619 18.18 5.94 40.72
N ILE A 620 17.71 7.05 40.13
CA ILE A 620 17.88 8.41 40.67
C ILE A 620 17.04 8.58 41.95
N SER A 621 15.76 8.20 41.94
CA SER A 621 14.87 8.35 43.10
C SER A 621 15.23 7.43 44.25
N ALA A 622 15.68 6.20 43.98
CA ALA A 622 16.23 5.32 45.01
C ALA A 622 17.50 5.91 45.63
N ALA A 623 18.40 6.46 44.81
CA ALA A 623 19.63 7.11 45.30
C ALA A 623 19.32 8.33 46.18
N ASP A 624 18.42 9.21 45.75
CA ASP A 624 18.00 10.39 46.53
C ASP A 624 17.40 9.98 47.88
N LEU A 625 16.46 9.04 47.86
CA LEU A 625 15.81 8.57 49.08
C LEU A 625 16.78 7.88 50.04
N LEU A 626 17.79 7.17 49.52
CA LEU A 626 18.86 6.58 50.33
C LEU A 626 19.75 7.64 50.99
N MET A 627 20.08 8.72 50.27
CA MET A 627 20.81 9.87 50.84
C MET A 627 20.01 10.53 51.97
N GLN A 628 18.69 10.68 51.80
CA GLN A 628 17.81 11.26 52.82
C GLN A 628 17.70 10.39 54.09
N LEU A 629 17.67 9.07 53.92
CA LEU A 629 17.55 8.12 55.04
C LEU A 629 18.88 7.90 55.79
N GLY A 630 20.04 8.25 55.19
CA GLY A 630 21.36 8.13 55.80
C GLY A 630 21.75 6.69 56.21
N SER A 631 21.09 5.68 55.65
CA SER A 631 21.12 4.30 56.14
C SER A 631 22.01 3.35 55.33
N GLN A 632 22.53 3.78 54.18
CA GLN A 632 23.34 2.97 53.27
C GLN A 632 24.67 3.65 52.96
N SER A 633 25.65 2.89 52.47
CA SER A 633 26.97 3.42 52.15
C SER A 633 26.94 4.32 50.90
N ASP A 634 27.72 5.39 50.94
CA ASP A 634 27.89 6.33 49.81
C ASP A 634 28.31 5.60 48.51
N ALA A 635 28.99 4.47 48.63
CA ALA A 635 29.36 3.60 47.51
C ALA A 635 28.15 3.03 46.76
N VAL A 636 27.07 2.66 47.47
CA VAL A 636 25.84 2.15 46.84
C VAL A 636 25.11 3.26 46.10
N VAL A 637 24.98 4.43 46.73
CA VAL A 637 24.36 5.62 46.12
C VAL A 637 25.13 6.05 44.87
N ARG A 638 26.46 6.13 44.95
CA ARG A 638 27.32 6.45 43.82
C ARG A 638 27.15 5.47 42.66
N ASN A 639 27.04 4.17 42.95
CA ASN A 639 26.82 3.14 41.93
C ASN A 639 25.47 3.33 41.22
N LEU A 640 24.38 3.57 41.97
CA LEU A 640 23.06 3.85 41.38
C LEU A 640 23.09 5.08 40.47
N LEU A 641 23.71 6.18 40.90
CA LEU A 641 23.83 7.41 40.12
C LEU A 641 24.73 7.23 38.88
N MET A 642 25.85 6.51 39.00
CA MET A 642 26.71 6.19 37.86
C MET A 642 26.01 5.28 36.86
N ASN A 643 25.20 4.31 37.30
CA ASN A 643 24.38 3.50 36.41
C ASN A 643 23.30 4.35 35.72
N ALA A 644 22.66 5.29 36.44
CA ALA A 644 21.71 6.22 35.84
C ALA A 644 22.36 7.06 34.73
N LEU A 645 23.58 7.57 34.97
CA LEU A 645 24.36 8.32 33.97
C LEU A 645 24.88 7.45 32.82
N ARG A 646 25.13 6.16 33.06
CA ARG A 646 25.45 5.20 31.99
C ARG A 646 24.27 5.02 31.04
N VAL A 647 23.04 4.98 31.57
CA VAL A 647 21.82 4.85 30.78
C VAL A 647 21.48 6.18 30.09
N ASP A 648 21.40 7.28 30.85
CA ASP A 648 21.12 8.62 30.37
C ASP A 648 22.13 9.63 30.90
N ARG A 649 23.23 9.79 30.16
CA ARG A 649 24.30 10.76 30.45
C ARG A 649 23.80 12.20 30.48
N MET A 650 22.75 12.52 29.74
CA MET A 650 22.26 13.88 29.58
C MET A 650 21.16 14.21 30.60
N ASN A 651 21.01 13.39 31.64
CA ASN A 651 20.03 13.57 32.69
C ASN A 651 20.48 14.60 33.74
N PRO A 652 19.82 15.77 33.86
CA PRO A 652 20.23 16.80 34.81
C PRO A 652 20.12 16.35 36.27
N SER A 653 19.07 15.59 36.62
CA SER A 653 18.79 15.15 37.99
C SER A 653 19.84 14.18 38.52
N ALA A 654 20.36 13.28 37.67
CA ALA A 654 21.44 12.37 38.05
C ALA A 654 22.74 13.13 38.37
N TRP A 655 23.12 14.12 37.55
CA TRP A 655 24.29 14.98 37.81
C TRP A 655 24.12 15.82 39.07
N TYR A 656 22.92 16.36 39.30
CA TYR A 656 22.61 17.11 40.51
C TYR A 656 22.75 16.26 41.78
N ASN A 657 22.15 15.06 41.79
CA ASN A 657 22.23 14.15 42.93
C ASN A 657 23.66 13.62 43.17
N LEU A 658 24.46 13.44 42.11
CA LEU A 658 25.87 13.11 42.24
C LEU A 658 26.67 14.26 42.88
N GLY A 659 26.38 15.51 42.49
CA GLY A 659 26.96 16.69 43.12
C GLY A 659 26.59 16.82 44.60
N LEU A 660 25.35 16.48 44.98
CA LEU A 660 24.93 16.44 46.39
C LEU A 660 25.71 15.39 47.19
N LEU A 661 25.91 14.20 46.64
CA LEU A 661 26.70 13.14 47.27
C LEU A 661 28.15 13.58 47.49
N LEU A 662 28.80 14.12 46.45
CA LEU A 662 30.19 14.59 46.51
C LEU A 662 30.38 15.77 47.47
N LYS A 663 29.37 16.63 47.58
CA LYS A 663 29.34 17.73 48.55
C LYS A 663 29.25 17.19 49.99
N ALA A 664 28.53 16.10 50.22
CA ALA A 664 28.41 15.47 51.53
C ALA A 664 29.73 14.83 51.99
N GLU A 665 30.57 14.34 51.06
CA GLU A 665 31.92 13.82 51.35
C GLU A 665 32.88 14.90 51.89
N ASN A 666 32.61 16.17 51.62
CA ASN A 666 33.27 17.35 52.21
C ASN A 666 34.82 17.34 52.18
N THR A 667 35.41 16.82 51.09
CA THR A 667 36.84 16.92 50.82
C THR A 667 37.12 18.02 49.79
N PRO A 668 38.30 18.67 49.79
CA PRO A 668 38.60 19.71 48.80
C PRO A 668 38.45 19.24 47.35
N SER A 669 38.90 18.02 47.04
CA SER A 669 38.77 17.41 45.71
C SER A 669 37.31 17.12 45.36
N SER A 670 36.51 16.61 46.30
CA SER A 670 35.09 16.30 46.03
C SER A 670 34.23 17.56 45.90
N LEU A 671 34.62 18.67 46.52
CA LEU A 671 33.93 19.96 46.36
C LEU A 671 34.14 20.55 44.95
N GLU A 672 35.33 20.39 44.37
CA GLU A 672 35.60 20.78 42.97
C GLU A 672 34.77 19.93 42.01
N GLU A 673 34.79 18.60 42.15
CA GLU A 673 33.97 17.69 41.33
C GLU A 673 32.46 17.94 41.49
N ALA A 674 32.00 18.27 42.70
CA ALA A 674 30.60 18.64 42.95
C ALA A 674 30.20 19.90 42.18
N ALA A 675 31.07 20.92 42.14
CA ALA A 675 30.81 22.14 41.38
C ALA A 675 30.70 21.86 39.88
N GLU A 676 31.56 21.00 39.33
CA GLU A 676 31.47 20.55 37.94
C GLU A 676 30.16 19.79 37.67
N CYS A 677 29.74 18.91 38.59
CA CYS A 677 28.47 18.19 38.48
C CYS A 677 27.26 19.13 38.47
N PHE A 678 27.23 20.14 39.35
CA PHE A 678 26.15 21.13 39.36
C PHE A 678 26.16 22.00 38.10
N GLN A 679 27.32 22.37 37.59
CA GLN A 679 27.43 23.12 36.34
C GLN A 679 26.92 22.28 35.15
N ALA A 680 27.28 21.00 35.09
CA ALA A 680 26.78 20.07 34.08
C ALA A 680 25.25 19.92 34.17
N ALA A 681 24.71 19.74 35.38
CA ALA A 681 23.26 19.65 35.60
C ALA A 681 22.52 20.89 35.07
N ALA A 682 23.00 22.09 35.40
CA ALA A 682 22.37 23.34 34.95
C ALA A 682 22.38 23.48 33.42
N ILE A 683 23.50 23.22 32.75
CA ILE A 683 23.62 23.28 31.29
C ILE A 683 22.68 22.26 30.60
N LEU A 684 22.55 21.07 31.18
CA LEU A 684 21.69 20.03 30.64
C LEU A 684 20.21 20.34 30.86
N GLU A 685 19.84 20.95 31.99
CA GLU A 685 18.46 21.38 32.29
C GLU A 685 17.99 22.48 31.33
N ASP A 686 18.87 23.44 31.01
CA ASP A 686 18.60 24.51 30.06
C ASP A 686 18.31 23.99 28.65
N SER A 687 18.90 22.84 28.29
CA SER A 687 18.76 22.24 26.96
C SER A 687 17.83 21.02 26.92
N ALA A 688 17.17 20.68 28.04
CA ALA A 688 16.25 19.55 28.16
C ALA A 688 14.87 19.84 27.53
N PRO A 689 14.37 19.01 26.59
CA PRO A 689 13.00 19.12 26.10
C PRO A 689 12.03 18.76 27.22
N ALA A 690 10.91 19.48 27.29
CA ALA A 690 9.89 19.24 28.28
C ALA A 690 8.81 18.22 27.83
N CYS A 691 8.83 17.80 26.56
CA CYS A 691 7.82 16.94 25.94
C CYS A 691 8.43 16.00 24.89
#